data_AF-A0A2J6QRQ1-F1
#
_entry.id   AF-A0A2J6QRQ1-F1
#
_cell.length_a   1.000
_cell.length_b   1.000
_cell.length_c   1.000
_cell.angle_alpha   90.00
_cell.angle_beta   90.00
_cell.angle_gamma   90.00
#
_symmetry.space_group_name_H-M   'P 1'
#
loop_
_entity.id
_entity.type
_entity.pdbx_description
1 polymer ?
#
loop_
_entity_poly.entity_id
_entity_poly.type
_entity_poly.pdbx_seq_one_letter_code
_entity_poly.pdbx_strand_id
1 'polypeptide(L)'
;MSASPIQVQWSLNETSQSVFSVLRGVLASATSDNVQVLAILACERFGNTIAISNETASKVEYTLVPSPEPAPVKFLKGLVGFFPDDCATQLGSSSAGIRFLGLAAAIVTTIGPFNSAKALDIMLRRSATDLTLLPTVRQLNDLLGSLEARSYRCGFADSVVGWQIVMRREILPSISSEEARQILDQNSLRVPSSETIAGLVDAFRQVARMGSSTVIGATIKVSEAAPWILAFAQWCLEVPPSLYVDGIAGAIRGQPQSRVKVIIANDSSKPLELVIHHQLEDITQLLGPASQRFTSGMVTVESYYPWLFQKLGFESDMMFRLLRQALEHAIPQVLSVMKCGRFAYLGQTTMCEDLLGSVNNSMDTCYLSPLPNIKAIAQTYAKALALNGPVQFVTLEQGMLIADLPLVSRHLELLMGKCPCKQCCEATQRYAEPTSNKGFCNKESFFRSIGFIIAEIFVLSLFESPTSLLVRLSLERTSAPALDYHISKVIKTGNSHEFDDMELLEWARSMVGHVFDGEDRSLLMTSGKGQVIYPVVFDTFYVEKQGYLKLYCLPGTLRYQNDTYNVVSSPDDIEDERATRINIPPYPRVSKPVNLFKDFILSWKITVQDNKQLHIKLMMCSNSDSSFVVEIDPLVILLSFRDTLLLERCPHNRHAQLTTADQFSSYISPWCQHEEASDSTFQVGVIPVEGADDLRCFAIACQGSSILRRNSCLQCCLNLCRDTDVQILIL
;
A
#
# COMPACT_ATOMS: atom_id res chain seq x y z
N MET A 1 53.94 17.79 15.91
CA MET A 1 52.82 18.46 16.61
C MET A 1 51.55 17.87 16.04
N SER A 2 50.83 17.06 16.83
CA SER A 2 49.62 16.35 16.42
C SER A 2 48.46 17.34 16.27
N ALA A 3 48.01 17.59 15.04
CA ALA A 3 46.78 18.34 14.80
C ALA A 3 45.60 17.46 15.22
N SER A 4 45.00 17.75 16.36
CA SER A 4 43.74 17.14 16.78
C SER A 4 42.67 17.46 15.73
N PRO A 5 41.90 16.47 15.24
CA PRO A 5 40.81 16.74 14.30
C PRO A 5 39.80 17.67 14.97
N ILE A 6 39.49 18.80 14.32
CA ILE A 6 38.53 19.80 14.83
C ILE A 6 37.12 19.18 14.79
N GLN A 7 36.73 18.54 15.89
CA GLN A 7 35.40 17.97 16.10
C GLN A 7 34.36 19.10 16.13
N VAL A 8 33.35 19.04 15.25
CA VAL A 8 32.24 20.00 15.26
C VAL A 8 31.43 19.78 16.54
N GLN A 9 31.35 20.81 17.37
CA GLN A 9 30.72 20.77 18.68
C GLN A 9 29.38 21.51 18.68
N TRP A 10 28.41 21.03 19.46
CA TRP A 10 27.14 21.71 19.72
C TRP A 10 26.86 21.77 21.23
N SER A 11 26.16 22.81 21.67
CA SER A 11 25.79 23.03 23.08
C SER A 11 24.39 23.65 23.19
N LEU A 12 23.79 23.53 24.39
CA LEU A 12 22.45 24.07 24.69
C LEU A 12 22.48 25.47 25.36
N ASN A 13 23.66 26.07 25.59
CA ASN A 13 23.76 27.31 26.37
C ASN A 13 23.58 28.61 25.55
N GLU A 14 22.90 29.56 26.19
CA GLU A 14 22.71 31.01 25.90
C GLU A 14 21.84 31.45 24.71
N THR A 15 20.59 31.87 25.00
CA THR A 15 20.02 33.16 24.53
C THR A 15 18.69 33.44 25.23
N SER A 16 18.54 34.58 25.91
CA SER A 16 17.54 34.81 26.97
C SER A 16 16.34 35.70 26.60
N GLN A 17 16.16 36.13 25.33
CA GLN A 17 15.07 37.06 24.97
C GLN A 17 14.09 36.57 23.88
N SER A 18 14.37 35.49 23.13
CA SER A 18 13.40 34.84 22.22
C SER A 18 12.69 33.62 22.83
N VAL A 19 12.93 33.37 24.11
CA VAL A 19 12.68 32.08 24.79
C VAL A 19 11.21 31.76 25.01
N PHE A 20 10.33 32.76 25.17
CA PHE A 20 8.93 32.49 25.55
C PHE A 20 8.06 31.96 24.41
N SER A 21 8.23 32.44 23.17
CA SER A 21 7.51 31.90 22.01
C SER A 21 8.08 30.55 21.57
N VAL A 22 9.41 30.39 21.59
CA VAL A 22 10.10 29.14 21.27
C VAL A 22 9.77 28.04 22.29
N LEU A 23 9.77 28.33 23.60
CA LEU A 23 9.34 27.36 24.61
C LEU A 23 7.88 26.97 24.46
N ARG A 24 6.98 27.91 24.12
CA ARG A 24 5.56 27.59 23.94
C ARG A 24 5.32 26.66 22.76
N GLY A 25 5.98 26.90 21.62
CA GLY A 25 5.93 26.02 20.45
C GLY A 25 6.49 24.63 20.75
N VAL A 26 7.67 24.56 21.37
CA VAL A 26 8.31 23.28 21.75
C VAL A 26 7.50 22.50 22.80
N LEU A 27 6.85 23.18 23.75
CA LEU A 27 5.97 22.54 24.72
C LEU A 27 4.68 22.02 24.06
N ALA A 28 4.11 22.77 23.11
CA ALA A 28 2.94 22.35 22.36
C ALA A 28 3.25 21.08 21.54
N SER A 29 4.38 21.07 20.81
CA SER A 29 4.80 19.91 20.01
C SER A 29 5.16 18.70 20.86
N ALA A 30 5.87 18.91 21.97
CA ALA A 30 6.16 17.87 22.94
C ALA A 30 4.89 17.22 23.51
N THR A 31 3.86 18.03 23.77
CA THR A 31 2.58 17.54 24.31
C THR A 31 1.78 16.81 23.23
N SER A 32 1.70 17.36 22.02
CA SER A 32 0.99 16.76 20.87
C SER A 32 1.50 15.36 20.57
N ASP A 33 2.83 15.22 20.45
CA ASP A 33 3.42 13.98 19.98
C ASP A 33 3.86 13.06 21.13
N ASN A 34 3.62 13.48 22.38
CA ASN A 34 4.11 12.81 23.58
C ASN A 34 5.63 12.57 23.55
N VAL A 35 6.38 13.63 23.18
CA VAL A 35 7.84 13.62 23.04
C VAL A 35 8.47 14.51 24.11
N GLN A 36 9.67 14.15 24.58
CA GLN A 36 10.39 14.97 25.55
C GLN A 36 11.02 16.21 24.89
N VAL A 37 10.81 17.39 25.49
CA VAL A 37 11.36 18.69 25.04
C VAL A 37 12.87 18.64 24.79
N LEU A 38 13.62 17.95 25.66
CA LEU A 38 15.07 17.82 25.52
C LEU A 38 15.48 17.16 24.20
N ALA A 39 14.73 16.16 23.73
CA ALA A 39 15.03 15.49 22.48
C ALA A 39 14.85 16.42 21.28
N ILE A 40 13.78 17.23 21.27
CA ILE A 40 13.50 18.22 20.21
C ILE A 40 14.65 19.24 20.15
N LEU A 41 14.99 19.86 21.29
CA LEU A 41 16.03 20.89 21.34
C LEU A 41 17.42 20.35 20.97
N ALA A 42 17.80 19.18 21.49
CA ALA A 42 19.09 18.57 21.18
C ALA A 42 19.20 18.24 19.68
N CYS A 43 18.16 17.67 19.09
CA CYS A 43 18.14 17.31 17.67
C CYS A 43 18.15 18.53 16.74
N GLU A 44 17.38 19.58 17.09
CA GLU A 44 17.41 20.85 16.35
C GLU A 44 18.83 21.44 16.35
N ARG A 45 19.46 21.54 17.53
CA ARG A 45 20.80 22.12 17.66
C ARG A 45 21.86 21.27 16.95
N PHE A 46 21.77 19.95 17.05
CA PHE A 46 22.64 19.03 16.32
C PHE A 46 22.53 19.22 14.80
N GLY A 47 21.35 19.60 14.31
CA GLY A 47 21.09 19.93 12.91
C GLY A 47 22.00 21.01 12.30
N ASN A 48 22.53 21.94 13.10
CA ASN A 48 23.53 22.92 12.64
C ASN A 48 24.80 22.27 12.11
N THR A 49 25.07 21.05 12.59
CA THR A 49 26.31 20.36 12.31
C THR A 49 26.18 19.36 11.17
N ILE A 50 24.96 19.03 10.73
CA ILE A 50 24.68 18.01 9.70
C ILE A 50 24.85 18.62 8.31
N ALA A 51 25.47 17.87 7.41
CA ALA A 51 25.54 18.20 5.99
C ALA A 51 24.27 17.70 5.28
N ILE A 52 23.50 18.62 4.68
CA ILE A 52 22.33 18.36 3.83
C ILE A 52 22.41 19.34 2.66
N SER A 53 22.18 18.85 1.44
CA SER A 53 22.20 19.67 0.24
C SER A 53 21.02 20.65 0.20
N ASN A 54 21.15 21.76 -0.52
CA ASN A 54 20.08 22.74 -0.68
C ASN A 54 18.84 22.13 -1.33
N GLU A 55 19.02 21.23 -2.29
CA GLU A 55 17.92 20.48 -2.94
C GLU A 55 17.15 19.65 -1.90
N THR A 56 17.87 18.91 -1.06
CA THR A 56 17.26 18.08 -0.02
C THR A 56 16.59 18.93 1.06
N ALA A 57 17.22 20.02 1.49
CA ALA A 57 16.64 20.95 2.46
C ALA A 57 15.33 21.57 1.93
N SER A 58 15.33 22.02 0.68
CA SER A 58 14.12 22.56 0.02
C SER A 58 13.02 21.50 -0.09
N LYS A 59 13.40 20.26 -0.43
CA LYS A 59 12.46 19.13 -0.49
C LYS A 59 11.83 18.84 0.88
N VAL A 60 12.62 18.83 1.94
CA VAL A 60 12.17 18.64 3.32
C VAL A 60 11.23 19.77 3.74
N GLU A 61 11.60 21.02 3.46
CA GLU A 61 10.80 22.20 3.78
C GLU A 61 9.44 22.15 3.09
N TYR A 62 9.37 21.75 1.82
CA TYR A 62 8.11 21.66 1.08
C TYR A 62 7.26 20.44 1.46
N THR A 63 7.89 19.34 1.91
CA THR A 63 7.19 18.04 2.05
C THR A 63 6.86 17.67 3.49
N LEU A 64 7.73 17.98 4.46
CA LEU A 64 7.55 17.58 5.87
C LEU A 64 6.99 18.69 6.74
N VAL A 65 7.28 19.95 6.44
CA VAL A 65 6.89 21.07 7.30
C VAL A 65 5.39 21.41 7.17
N PRO A 66 4.79 21.46 5.97
CA PRO A 66 3.39 21.86 5.84
C PRO A 66 2.46 20.79 6.42
N SER A 67 1.58 21.19 7.34
CA SER A 67 0.50 20.35 7.88
C SER A 67 -0.78 20.64 7.08
N PRO A 68 -1.09 19.85 6.03
CA PRO A 68 -2.32 20.05 5.25
C PRO A 68 -3.55 19.85 6.13
N GLU A 69 -4.67 20.44 5.71
CA GLU A 69 -5.95 20.28 6.42
C GLU A 69 -6.28 18.79 6.60
N PRO A 70 -6.56 18.33 7.83
CA PRO A 70 -6.93 16.95 8.08
C PRO A 70 -8.19 16.57 7.31
N ALA A 71 -8.16 15.41 6.67
CA ALA A 71 -9.29 14.86 5.94
C ALA A 71 -10.31 14.23 6.92
N PRO A 72 -11.60 14.61 6.87
CA PRO A 72 -12.60 14.02 7.74
C PRO A 72 -12.97 12.60 7.30
N VAL A 73 -13.05 11.68 8.26
CA VAL A 73 -13.61 10.34 8.05
C VAL A 73 -15.03 10.35 8.60
N LYS A 74 -16.04 10.30 7.70
CA LYS A 74 -17.43 10.60 8.07
C LYS A 74 -17.97 9.57 9.04
N PHE A 75 -17.71 8.29 8.79
CA PHE A 75 -18.28 7.21 9.60
C PHE A 75 -17.72 7.15 11.03
N LEU A 76 -16.43 7.47 11.21
CA LEU A 76 -15.79 7.54 12.53
C LEU A 76 -16.03 8.88 13.24
N LYS A 77 -16.48 9.92 12.52
CA LYS A 77 -16.41 11.31 12.98
C LYS A 77 -14.97 11.67 13.44
N GLY A 78 -13.99 11.05 12.79
CA GLY A 78 -12.56 11.22 13.05
C GLY A 78 -11.88 12.06 11.97
N LEU A 79 -10.58 12.26 12.14
CA LEU A 79 -9.74 13.00 11.20
C LEU A 79 -8.55 12.13 10.78
N VAL A 80 -8.10 12.27 9.54
CA VAL A 80 -6.82 11.75 9.08
C VAL A 80 -5.92 12.92 8.71
N GLY A 81 -4.75 13.00 9.35
CA GLY A 81 -3.79 14.06 9.10
C GLY A 81 -2.86 14.26 10.28
N PHE A 82 -1.97 15.24 10.17
CA PHE A 82 -1.00 15.56 11.22
C PHE A 82 -1.55 16.62 12.17
N PHE A 83 -0.97 16.72 13.37
CA PHE A 83 -1.27 17.83 14.27
C PHE A 83 -0.62 19.12 13.73
N PRO A 84 -1.26 20.29 13.88
CA PRO A 84 -0.75 21.55 13.34
C PRO A 84 0.56 21.99 14.01
N ASP A 85 0.70 21.73 15.32
CA ASP A 85 1.87 22.11 16.12
C ASP A 85 2.74 20.90 16.49
N ASP A 86 2.92 19.94 15.58
CA ASP A 86 3.69 18.72 15.84
C ASP A 86 5.23 18.95 15.83
N CYS A 87 6.02 17.94 16.17
CA CYS A 87 7.48 18.03 16.21
C CYS A 87 8.09 18.38 14.85
N ALA A 88 7.48 17.96 13.74
CA ALA A 88 7.97 18.25 12.40
C ALA A 88 7.80 19.74 12.04
N THR A 89 6.66 20.35 12.39
CA THR A 89 6.45 21.79 12.21
C THR A 89 7.41 22.61 13.06
N GLN A 90 7.60 22.22 14.33
CA GLN A 90 8.52 22.91 15.24
C GLN A 90 9.97 22.84 14.75
N LEU A 91 10.45 21.67 14.33
CA LEU A 91 11.79 21.51 13.74
C LEU A 91 11.91 22.22 12.39
N GLY A 92 10.82 22.31 11.62
CA GLY A 92 10.78 23.04 10.35
C GLY A 92 10.98 24.55 10.48
N SER A 93 10.83 25.12 11.68
CA SER A 93 10.94 26.57 11.91
C SER A 93 12.36 27.13 11.80
N SER A 94 13.39 26.27 11.78
CA SER A 94 14.78 26.68 11.69
C SER A 94 15.55 25.87 10.63
N SER A 95 16.57 26.49 10.03
CA SER A 95 17.44 25.80 9.07
C SER A 95 18.15 24.60 9.69
N ALA A 96 18.45 24.66 10.99
CA ALA A 96 19.06 23.57 11.73
C ALA A 96 18.10 22.39 11.85
N GLY A 97 16.85 22.65 12.25
CA GLY A 97 15.83 21.60 12.32
C GLY A 97 15.47 21.03 10.95
N ILE A 98 15.43 21.81 9.86
CA ILE A 98 15.27 21.30 8.49
C ILE A 98 16.38 20.30 8.12
N ARG A 99 17.64 20.61 8.45
CA ARG A 99 18.77 19.67 8.20
C ARG A 99 18.63 18.39 9.04
N PHE A 100 18.19 18.52 10.29
CA PHE A 100 17.90 17.36 11.12
C PHE A 100 16.76 16.52 10.55
N LEU A 101 15.66 17.14 10.10
CA LEU A 101 14.53 16.46 9.46
C LEU A 101 14.97 15.71 8.19
N GLY A 102 15.91 16.27 7.41
CA GLY A 102 16.52 15.58 6.26
C GLY A 102 17.27 14.31 6.66
N LEU A 103 18.08 14.35 7.72
CA LEU A 103 18.73 13.16 8.28
C LEU A 103 17.71 12.16 8.81
N ALA A 104 16.76 12.63 9.63
CA ALA A 104 15.72 11.81 10.24
C ALA A 104 14.92 11.08 9.16
N ALA A 105 14.55 11.76 8.08
CA ALA A 105 13.81 11.16 6.98
C ALA A 105 14.59 10.03 6.29
N ALA A 106 15.91 10.17 6.12
CA ALA A 106 16.73 9.12 5.54
C ALA A 106 16.85 7.86 6.44
N ILE A 107 17.11 8.06 7.73
CA ILE A 107 17.37 6.94 8.65
C ILE A 107 16.08 6.27 9.11
N VAL A 108 15.05 7.02 9.51
CA VAL A 108 13.83 6.45 10.10
C VAL A 108 13.08 5.60 9.08
N THR A 109 13.01 6.06 7.83
CA THR A 109 12.26 5.38 6.77
C THR A 109 12.94 4.13 6.23
N THR A 110 14.22 3.89 6.54
CA THR A 110 14.97 2.74 6.01
C THR A 110 15.41 1.74 7.07
N ILE A 111 15.79 2.20 8.28
CA ILE A 111 16.27 1.34 9.38
C ILE A 111 15.34 1.31 10.60
N GLY A 112 14.27 2.12 10.58
CA GLY A 112 13.25 2.23 11.64
C GLY A 112 13.64 3.17 12.80
N PRO A 113 12.67 3.61 13.62
CA PRO A 113 12.90 4.57 14.71
C PRO A 113 13.95 4.13 15.72
N PHE A 114 13.93 2.87 16.15
CA PHE A 114 14.81 2.37 17.22
C PHE A 114 16.29 2.36 16.84
N ASN A 115 16.64 1.83 15.66
CA ASN A 115 18.03 1.82 15.19
C ASN A 115 18.50 3.24 14.82
N SER A 116 17.58 4.08 14.35
CA SER A 116 17.83 5.49 14.10
C SER A 116 18.16 6.22 15.39
N ALA A 117 17.44 5.94 16.47
CA ALA A 117 17.70 6.51 17.80
C ALA A 117 19.07 6.08 18.35
N LYS A 118 19.48 4.82 18.13
CA LYS A 118 20.84 4.37 18.46
C LYS A 118 21.91 5.11 17.66
N ALA A 119 21.70 5.29 16.36
CA ALA A 119 22.63 6.03 15.52
C ALA A 119 22.75 7.50 15.98
N LEU A 120 21.62 8.14 16.31
CA LEU A 120 21.61 9.50 16.86
C LEU A 120 22.30 9.60 18.22
N ASP A 121 22.07 8.66 19.15
CA ASP A 121 22.76 8.65 20.45
C ASP A 121 24.28 8.59 20.27
N ILE A 122 24.78 7.75 19.36
CA ILE A 122 26.20 7.69 19.00
C ILE A 122 26.70 9.05 18.47
N MET A 123 25.97 9.65 17.52
CA MET A 123 26.35 10.94 16.91
C MET A 123 26.36 12.08 17.93
N LEU A 124 25.32 12.17 18.78
CA LEU A 124 25.18 13.21 19.80
C LEU A 124 26.30 13.10 20.84
N ARG A 125 26.57 11.90 21.37
CA ARG A 125 27.66 11.68 22.34
C ARG A 125 29.03 12.01 21.77
N ARG A 126 29.27 11.74 20.48
CA ARG A 126 30.55 12.05 19.82
C ARG A 126 30.77 13.53 19.52
N SER A 127 29.71 14.34 19.54
CA SER A 127 29.77 15.74 19.08
C SER A 127 29.30 16.77 20.11
N ALA A 128 28.77 16.33 21.25
CA ALA A 128 28.35 17.24 22.31
C ALA A 128 29.55 17.83 23.06
N THR A 129 29.48 19.13 23.39
CA THR A 129 30.43 19.75 24.32
C THR A 129 30.21 19.31 25.76
N ASP A 130 28.96 18.98 26.09
CA ASP A 130 28.50 18.64 27.42
C ASP A 130 27.69 17.33 27.36
N LEU A 131 28.20 16.30 28.04
CA LEU A 131 27.58 14.97 28.09
C LEU A 131 26.48 14.86 29.14
N THR A 132 26.27 15.88 29.97
CA THR A 132 25.31 15.84 31.09
C THR A 132 23.86 16.09 30.65
N LEU A 133 23.66 16.79 29.52
CA LEU A 133 22.34 17.16 28.98
C LEU A 133 22.06 16.49 27.63
N LEU A 134 22.06 15.16 27.61
CA LEU A 134 21.75 14.37 26.41
C LEU A 134 20.43 13.60 26.55
N PRO A 135 19.58 13.58 25.50
CA PRO A 135 18.39 12.75 25.51
C PRO A 135 18.76 11.26 25.52
N THR A 136 17.91 10.43 26.13
CA THR A 136 18.09 8.98 26.11
C THR A 136 17.66 8.38 24.77
N VAL A 137 18.13 7.16 24.46
CA VAL A 137 17.71 6.41 23.27
C VAL A 137 16.18 6.27 23.19
N ARG A 138 15.50 6.10 24.33
CA ARG A 138 14.03 6.05 24.38
C ARG A 138 13.41 7.36 23.92
N GLN A 139 13.88 8.49 24.45
CA GLN A 139 13.37 9.81 24.07
C GLN A 139 13.63 10.14 22.60
N LEU A 140 14.78 9.72 22.07
CA LEU A 140 15.09 9.84 20.64
C LEU A 140 14.21 8.94 19.78
N ASN A 141 13.92 7.71 20.25
CA ASN A 141 13.01 6.80 19.58
C ASN A 141 11.58 7.36 19.52
N ASP A 142 11.10 7.96 20.60
CA ASP A 142 9.77 8.58 20.66
C ASP A 142 9.68 9.76 19.68
N LEU A 143 10.70 10.64 19.65
CA LEU A 143 10.79 11.72 18.65
C LEU A 143 10.80 11.17 17.22
N LEU A 144 11.67 10.21 16.91
CA LEU A 144 11.77 9.66 15.56
C LEU A 144 10.51 8.89 15.14
N GLY A 145 9.83 8.25 16.09
CA GLY A 145 8.53 7.62 15.88
C GLY A 145 7.45 8.62 15.48
N SER A 146 7.42 9.80 16.12
CA SER A 146 6.49 10.88 15.73
C SER A 146 6.74 11.40 14.31
N LEU A 147 8.01 11.44 13.88
CA LEU A 147 8.42 11.94 12.56
C LEU A 147 8.29 10.90 11.44
N GLU A 148 8.19 9.60 11.77
CA GLU A 148 8.23 8.49 10.80
C GLU A 148 7.18 8.64 9.70
N ALA A 149 5.93 8.89 10.08
CA ALA A 149 4.80 8.97 9.17
C ALA A 149 4.98 10.05 8.08
N ARG A 150 5.46 11.24 8.46
CA ARG A 150 5.75 12.32 7.50
C ARG A 150 6.98 12.01 6.68
N SER A 151 8.02 11.48 7.33
CA SER A 151 9.34 11.23 6.75
C SER A 151 9.31 10.38 5.48
N TYR A 152 8.39 9.42 5.38
CA TYR A 152 8.23 8.59 4.17
C TYR A 152 7.97 9.40 2.90
N ARG A 153 7.37 10.59 3.01
CA ARG A 153 7.04 11.45 1.86
C ARG A 153 8.26 12.15 1.27
N CYS A 154 9.37 12.25 2.00
CA CYS A 154 10.59 12.85 1.46
C CYS A 154 11.27 11.99 0.36
N GLY A 155 10.83 10.74 0.15
CA GLY A 155 11.31 9.91 -0.97
C GLY A 155 12.79 9.55 -0.90
N PHE A 156 13.33 9.32 0.30
CA PHE A 156 14.69 8.77 0.44
C PHE A 156 14.76 7.37 -0.15
N ALA A 157 13.77 6.53 0.15
CA ALA A 157 13.68 5.18 -0.38
C ALA A 157 13.60 5.16 -1.92
N ASP A 158 12.89 6.11 -2.55
CA ASP A 158 12.91 6.27 -4.01
C ASP A 158 14.33 6.55 -4.54
N SER A 159 15.10 7.37 -3.83
CA SER A 159 16.50 7.66 -4.19
C SER A 159 17.38 6.41 -4.09
N VAL A 160 17.19 5.60 -3.05
CA VAL A 160 17.88 4.32 -2.86
C VAL A 160 17.54 3.34 -4.00
N VAL A 161 16.27 3.21 -4.35
CA VAL A 161 15.82 2.37 -5.47
C VAL A 161 16.37 2.86 -6.81
N GLY A 162 16.41 4.17 -7.03
CA GLY A 162 17.04 4.75 -8.23
C GLY A 162 18.49 4.30 -8.39
N TRP A 163 19.28 4.37 -7.31
CA TRP A 163 20.66 3.88 -7.32
C TRP A 163 20.76 2.36 -7.44
N GLN A 164 19.81 1.60 -6.89
CA GLN A 164 19.74 0.15 -7.07
C GLN A 164 19.54 -0.22 -8.55
N ILE A 165 18.66 0.48 -9.25
CA ILE A 165 18.41 0.29 -10.68
C ILE A 165 19.66 0.61 -11.49
N VAL A 166 20.33 1.73 -11.19
CA VAL A 166 21.61 2.12 -11.82
C VAL A 166 22.67 1.06 -11.59
N MET A 167 22.83 0.56 -10.36
CA MET A 167 23.80 -0.49 -10.05
C MET A 167 23.56 -1.77 -10.85
N ARG A 168 22.31 -2.22 -10.93
CA ARG A 168 21.99 -3.43 -11.68
C ARG A 168 22.21 -3.26 -13.20
N ARG A 169 21.91 -2.09 -13.76
CA ARG A 169 22.05 -1.83 -15.20
C ARG A 169 23.49 -1.56 -15.64
N GLU A 170 24.25 -0.80 -14.85
CA GLU A 170 25.56 -0.30 -15.26
C GLU A 170 26.73 -1.10 -14.64
N ILE A 171 26.56 -1.68 -13.44
CA ILE A 171 27.65 -2.35 -12.71
C ILE A 171 27.61 -3.86 -12.84
N LEU A 172 26.47 -4.51 -12.59
CA LEU A 172 26.41 -5.98 -12.62
C LEU A 172 26.90 -6.60 -13.95
N PRO A 173 26.63 -6.02 -15.13
CA PRO A 173 27.14 -6.56 -16.40
C PRO A 173 28.67 -6.53 -16.51
N SER A 174 29.33 -5.59 -15.81
CA SER A 174 30.78 -5.42 -15.82
C SER A 174 31.52 -6.46 -14.96
N ILE A 175 30.80 -7.14 -14.06
CA ILE A 175 31.36 -8.15 -13.16
C ILE A 175 31.36 -9.49 -13.88
N SER A 176 32.50 -10.19 -13.91
CA SER A 176 32.63 -11.43 -14.70
C SER A 176 32.04 -12.67 -14.00
N SER A 177 32.11 -12.76 -12.67
CA SER A 177 31.58 -13.89 -11.88
C SER A 177 30.09 -13.75 -11.60
N GLU A 178 29.32 -14.81 -11.85
CA GLU A 178 27.88 -14.87 -11.60
C GLU A 178 27.58 -14.90 -10.09
N GLU A 179 28.40 -15.62 -9.31
CA GLU A 179 28.29 -15.67 -7.86
C GLU A 179 28.48 -14.28 -7.25
N ALA A 180 29.49 -13.54 -7.72
CA ALA A 180 29.73 -12.16 -7.28
C ALA A 180 28.57 -11.22 -7.64
N ARG A 181 27.95 -11.39 -8.82
CA ARG A 181 26.76 -10.63 -9.21
C ARG A 181 25.58 -10.91 -8.28
N GLN A 182 25.32 -12.17 -7.96
CA GLN A 182 24.22 -12.55 -7.06
C GLN A 182 24.42 -12.01 -5.65
N ILE A 183 25.63 -12.09 -5.12
CA ILE A 183 25.97 -11.55 -3.79
C ILE A 183 25.76 -10.03 -3.75
N LEU A 184 26.29 -9.29 -4.74
CA LEU A 184 26.12 -7.85 -4.83
C LEU A 184 24.66 -7.44 -4.98
N ASP A 185 23.89 -8.22 -5.75
CA ASP A 185 22.46 -7.97 -5.91
C ASP A 185 21.68 -8.16 -4.61
N GLN A 186 21.97 -9.22 -3.84
CA GLN A 186 21.38 -9.42 -2.52
C GLN A 186 21.80 -8.31 -1.55
N ASN A 187 23.06 -7.91 -1.59
CA ASN A 187 23.62 -6.87 -0.74
C ASN A 187 23.13 -5.46 -1.09
N SER A 188 22.58 -5.25 -2.30
CA SER A 188 22.01 -3.97 -2.74
C SER A 188 20.78 -3.55 -1.92
N LEU A 189 20.09 -4.52 -1.30
CA LEU A 189 18.92 -4.29 -0.46
C LEU A 189 19.26 -4.07 1.02
N ARG A 190 20.53 -4.17 1.42
CA ARG A 190 20.95 -4.01 2.82
C ARG A 190 21.01 -2.54 3.22
N VAL A 191 20.96 -2.30 4.53
CA VAL A 191 21.13 -0.99 5.15
C VAL A 191 22.40 -0.96 6.02
N PRO A 192 23.07 0.20 6.14
CA PRO A 192 24.23 0.30 7.03
C PRO A 192 23.84 0.14 8.51
N SER A 193 24.79 -0.29 9.34
CA SER A 193 24.64 -0.34 10.81
C SER A 193 24.61 1.07 11.42
N SER A 194 24.05 1.21 12.63
CA SER A 194 23.93 2.50 13.33
C SER A 194 25.29 3.19 13.51
N GLU A 195 26.36 2.42 13.75
CA GLU A 195 27.73 2.89 13.86
C GLU A 195 28.28 3.39 12.52
N THR A 196 27.96 2.68 11.43
CA THR A 196 28.36 3.06 10.07
C THR A 196 27.67 4.34 9.64
N ILE A 197 26.37 4.49 9.93
CA ILE A 197 25.63 5.73 9.66
C ILE A 197 26.25 6.90 10.41
N ALA A 198 26.59 6.73 11.70
CA ALA A 198 27.27 7.77 12.48
C ALA A 198 28.62 8.17 11.85
N GLY A 199 29.43 7.19 11.41
CA GLY A 199 30.69 7.45 10.72
C GLY A 199 30.53 8.18 9.38
N LEU A 200 29.53 7.78 8.58
CA LEU A 200 29.20 8.44 7.30
C LEU A 200 28.75 9.88 7.50
N VAL A 201 27.87 10.12 8.49
CA VAL A 201 27.46 11.48 8.88
C VAL A 201 28.69 12.30 9.25
N ASP A 202 29.55 11.80 10.15
CA ASP A 202 30.75 12.53 10.57
C ASP A 202 31.71 12.84 9.41
N ALA A 203 31.85 11.96 8.43
CA ALA A 203 32.66 12.24 7.24
C ALA A 203 32.03 13.26 6.30
N PHE A 204 30.72 13.17 6.03
CA PHE A 204 30.05 14.16 5.18
C PHE A 204 30.00 15.55 5.84
N ARG A 205 29.89 15.61 7.18
CA ARG A 205 30.06 16.85 7.95
C ARG A 205 31.42 17.49 7.71
N GLN A 206 32.48 16.69 7.62
CA GLN A 206 33.83 17.18 7.35
C GLN A 206 34.03 17.61 5.89
N VAL A 207 33.50 16.84 4.94
CA VAL A 207 33.62 17.13 3.49
C VAL A 207 32.82 18.36 3.06
N ALA A 208 31.67 18.61 3.70
CA ALA A 208 30.80 19.74 3.36
C ALA A 208 31.33 21.10 3.85
N ARG A 209 32.35 21.14 4.72
CA ARG A 209 32.95 22.40 5.20
C ARG A 209 33.61 23.14 4.02
N MET A 210 33.10 24.33 3.69
CA MET A 210 33.74 25.21 2.72
C MET A 210 34.71 26.18 3.42
N GLY A 211 35.93 26.31 2.89
CA GLY A 211 36.82 27.46 3.13
C GLY A 211 37.86 27.35 4.25
N SER A 212 37.72 26.44 5.23
CA SER A 212 38.65 26.33 6.37
C SER A 212 39.11 24.91 6.70
N SER A 213 38.67 23.90 5.94
CA SER A 213 39.03 22.49 6.17
C SER A 213 40.23 22.06 5.33
N THR A 214 41.17 21.35 5.96
CA THR A 214 42.23 20.59 5.27
C THR A 214 41.68 19.42 4.44
N VAL A 215 40.38 19.13 4.51
CA VAL A 215 39.71 18.02 3.82
C VAL A 215 39.48 18.35 2.34
N ILE A 216 39.97 17.50 1.44
CA ILE A 216 39.83 17.63 -0.02
C ILE A 216 38.76 16.69 -0.61
N GLY A 217 38.38 15.64 0.10
CA GLY A 217 37.33 14.71 -0.32
C GLY A 217 37.26 13.46 0.55
N ALA A 218 36.44 12.49 0.15
CA ALA A 218 36.36 11.18 0.79
C ALA A 218 36.24 10.06 -0.24
N THR A 219 36.89 8.92 0.03
CA THR A 219 36.72 7.68 -0.72
C THR A 219 36.06 6.64 0.18
N ILE A 220 34.96 6.06 -0.31
CA ILE A 220 34.18 5.05 0.39
C ILE A 220 34.28 3.76 -0.42
N LYS A 221 34.91 2.72 0.13
CA LYS A 221 34.86 1.38 -0.45
C LYS A 221 33.78 0.56 0.23
N VAL A 222 32.87 0.02 -0.57
CA VAL A 222 31.65 -0.61 -0.08
C VAL A 222 31.35 -1.89 -0.84
N SER A 223 31.01 -2.95 -0.12
CA SER A 223 30.50 -4.22 -0.67
C SER A 223 29.00 -4.43 -0.38
N GLU A 224 28.45 -3.71 0.62
CA GLU A 224 27.07 -3.85 1.09
C GLU A 224 26.39 -2.50 1.30
N ALA A 225 25.07 -2.41 1.08
CA ALA A 225 24.31 -1.17 1.23
C ALA A 225 24.77 -0.01 0.32
N ALA A 226 25.47 -0.31 -0.78
CA ALA A 226 25.98 0.71 -1.71
C ALA A 226 24.90 1.67 -2.25
N PRO A 227 23.69 1.21 -2.65
CA PRO A 227 22.62 2.12 -3.08
C PRO A 227 22.22 3.12 -2.00
N TRP A 228 22.18 2.67 -0.74
CA TRP A 228 21.85 3.52 0.41
C TRP A 228 22.90 4.61 0.59
N ILE A 229 24.18 4.26 0.54
CA ILE A 229 25.30 5.21 0.72
C ILE A 229 25.34 6.22 -0.43
N LEU A 230 25.11 5.78 -1.67
CA LEU A 230 25.04 6.65 -2.84
C LEU A 230 23.89 7.66 -2.72
N ALA A 231 22.70 7.20 -2.34
CA ALA A 231 21.54 8.06 -2.09
C ALA A 231 21.81 9.04 -0.94
N PHE A 232 22.41 8.57 0.15
CA PHE A 232 22.71 9.41 1.31
C PHE A 232 23.77 10.47 0.99
N ALA A 233 24.82 10.12 0.24
CA ALA A 233 25.81 11.08 -0.23
C ALA A 233 25.19 12.16 -1.12
N GLN A 234 24.27 11.79 -2.02
CA GLN A 234 23.51 12.74 -2.83
C GLN A 234 22.61 13.66 -1.99
N TRP A 235 22.02 13.15 -0.91
CA TRP A 235 21.21 13.95 0.00
C TRP A 235 22.05 14.91 0.86
N CYS A 236 23.25 14.50 1.22
CA CYS A 236 24.14 15.30 2.07
C CYS A 236 24.92 16.37 1.31
N LEU A 237 25.20 16.18 0.01
CA LEU A 237 26.13 17.00 -0.76
C LEU A 237 25.50 17.54 -2.04
N GLU A 238 25.90 18.75 -2.46
CA GLU A 238 25.37 19.43 -3.65
C GLU A 238 25.64 18.68 -4.96
N VAL A 239 26.74 17.91 -5.01
CA VAL A 239 27.14 17.16 -6.21
C VAL A 239 27.07 15.67 -5.89
N PRO A 240 26.41 14.85 -6.74
CA PRO A 240 26.31 13.42 -6.50
C PRO A 240 27.69 12.73 -6.48
N PRO A 241 27.82 11.59 -5.79
CA PRO A 241 29.08 10.85 -5.72
C PRO A 241 29.51 10.31 -7.09
N SER A 242 30.83 10.24 -7.31
CA SER A 242 31.39 9.51 -8.45
C SER A 242 31.44 8.00 -8.16
N LEU A 243 31.07 7.19 -9.13
CA LEU A 243 30.89 5.75 -8.98
C LEU A 243 31.98 4.96 -9.73
N TYR A 244 32.63 4.06 -9.00
CA TYR A 244 33.70 3.19 -9.48
C TYR A 244 33.45 1.73 -9.06
N VAL A 245 34.06 0.79 -9.77
CA VAL A 245 34.08 -0.63 -9.41
C VAL A 245 35.52 -1.07 -9.23
N ASP A 246 35.76 -1.86 -8.20
CA ASP A 246 37.09 -2.37 -7.89
C ASP A 246 37.61 -3.25 -9.03
N GLY A 247 38.87 -3.01 -9.45
CA GLY A 247 39.50 -3.69 -10.57
C GLY A 247 39.15 -3.18 -11.98
N ILE A 248 38.22 -2.21 -12.13
CA ILE A 248 37.90 -1.60 -13.43
C ILE A 248 38.56 -0.22 -13.55
N ALA A 249 39.35 -0.02 -14.60
CA ALA A 249 39.98 1.26 -14.87
C ALA A 249 38.96 2.24 -15.47
N GLY A 250 38.53 3.22 -14.67
CA GLY A 250 37.62 4.30 -15.08
C GLY A 250 36.41 4.45 -14.16
N ALA A 251 35.81 5.64 -14.17
CA ALA A 251 34.54 5.85 -13.48
C ALA A 251 33.39 5.30 -14.33
N ILE A 252 32.50 4.51 -13.73
CA ILE A 252 31.24 4.12 -14.38
C ILE A 252 30.36 5.35 -14.53
N ARG A 253 30.32 6.15 -13.47
CA ARG A 253 29.67 7.46 -13.48
C ARG A 253 30.62 8.49 -12.87
N GLY A 254 31.39 9.17 -13.72
CA GLY A 254 32.29 10.24 -13.30
C GLY A 254 31.53 11.55 -13.12
N GLN A 255 31.64 12.16 -11.95
CA GLN A 255 31.14 13.49 -11.66
C GLN A 255 32.35 14.42 -11.43
N PRO A 256 32.74 15.27 -12.40
CA PRO A 256 34.01 15.99 -12.37
C PRO A 256 34.21 16.88 -11.13
N GLN A 257 33.11 17.37 -10.54
CA GLN A 257 33.11 18.25 -9.37
C GLN A 257 32.86 17.50 -8.05
N SER A 258 32.70 16.18 -8.10
CA SER A 258 32.35 15.39 -6.92
C SER A 258 33.57 15.20 -6.01
N ARG A 259 33.36 15.49 -4.73
CA ARG A 259 34.37 15.30 -3.67
C ARG A 259 34.28 13.92 -3.01
N VAL A 260 33.28 13.12 -3.38
CA VAL A 260 33.07 11.78 -2.84
C VAL A 260 33.19 10.75 -3.95
N LYS A 261 34.06 9.78 -3.73
CA LYS A 261 34.22 8.62 -4.62
C LYS A 261 33.71 7.39 -3.90
N VAL A 262 32.79 6.67 -4.52
CA VAL A 262 32.28 5.39 -4.03
C VAL A 262 32.81 4.29 -4.92
N ILE A 263 33.56 3.36 -4.34
CA ILE A 263 34.14 2.20 -5.02
C ILE A 263 33.39 0.96 -4.54
N ILE A 264 32.73 0.28 -5.46
CA ILE A 264 32.05 -0.97 -5.16
C ILE A 264 33.08 -2.10 -5.21
N ALA A 265 33.29 -2.75 -4.07
CA ALA A 265 34.19 -3.87 -3.93
C ALA A 265 33.53 -5.17 -4.42
N ASN A 266 34.28 -5.99 -5.15
CA ASN A 266 33.82 -7.30 -5.64
C ASN A 266 33.92 -8.42 -4.58
N ASP A 267 34.51 -8.13 -3.42
CA ASP A 267 34.73 -9.08 -2.33
C ASP A 267 33.87 -8.71 -1.13
N SER A 268 32.91 -9.58 -0.78
CA SER A 268 31.97 -9.38 0.32
C SER A 268 32.59 -9.57 1.71
N SER A 269 33.85 -10.02 1.80
CA SER A 269 34.50 -10.29 3.09
C SER A 269 35.11 -9.05 3.77
N LYS A 270 35.26 -7.94 3.03
CA LYS A 270 35.92 -6.74 3.55
C LYS A 270 34.91 -5.78 4.21
N PRO A 271 35.22 -5.25 5.41
CA PRO A 271 34.42 -4.22 6.04
C PRO A 271 34.41 -2.93 5.21
N LEU A 272 33.46 -2.04 5.48
CA LEU A 272 33.37 -0.76 4.79
C LEU A 272 34.60 0.11 5.12
N GLU A 273 35.36 0.50 4.10
CA GLU A 273 36.53 1.37 4.27
C GLU A 273 36.16 2.80 3.90
N LEU A 274 36.38 3.72 4.82
CA LEU A 274 36.16 5.14 4.63
C LEU A 274 37.48 5.88 4.78
N VAL A 275 37.97 6.48 3.70
CA VAL A 275 39.19 7.29 3.70
C VAL A 275 38.81 8.74 3.52
N ILE A 276 39.09 9.57 4.52
CA ILE A 276 38.94 11.02 4.42
C ILE A 276 40.27 11.59 3.97
N HIS A 277 40.27 12.26 2.82
CA HIS A 277 41.47 12.82 2.25
C HIS A 277 41.74 14.21 2.82
N HIS A 278 42.94 14.44 3.35
CA HIS A 278 43.38 15.78 3.73
C HIS A 278 44.58 16.23 2.89
N GLN A 279 44.83 17.53 2.87
CA GLN A 279 45.97 18.12 2.15
C GLN A 279 47.34 17.57 2.57
N LEU A 280 47.44 17.00 3.78
CA LEU A 280 48.71 16.54 4.36
C LEU A 280 48.76 15.03 4.60
N GLU A 281 47.70 14.42 5.14
CA GLU A 281 47.63 12.98 5.43
C GLU A 281 46.20 12.45 5.29
N ASP A 282 46.05 11.23 4.78
CA ASP A 282 44.77 10.55 4.67
C ASP A 282 44.42 9.85 5.99
N ILE A 283 43.18 9.99 6.44
CA ILE A 283 42.67 9.27 7.62
C ILE A 283 41.77 8.14 7.15
N THR A 284 42.25 6.90 7.29
CA THR A 284 41.46 5.69 7.05
C THR A 284 40.70 5.28 8.30
N GLN A 285 39.38 5.21 8.19
CA GLN A 285 38.49 4.67 9.19
C GLN A 285 37.85 3.39 8.64
N LEU A 286 37.98 2.30 9.40
CA LEU A 286 37.23 1.08 9.14
C LEU A 286 35.88 1.21 9.84
N LEU A 287 34.82 1.29 9.06
CA LEU A 287 33.46 1.24 9.57
C LEU A 287 33.02 -0.23 9.61
N GLY A 288 32.30 -0.61 10.67
CA GLY A 288 31.91 -2.00 10.93
C GLY A 288 31.09 -2.62 9.79
N PRO A 289 30.75 -3.91 9.89
CA PRO A 289 29.94 -4.58 8.87
C PRO A 289 28.57 -3.88 8.72
N ALA A 290 27.98 -4.01 7.53
CA ALA A 290 26.62 -3.53 7.33
C ALA A 290 25.62 -4.33 8.18
N SER A 291 24.43 -3.78 8.36
CA SER A 291 23.39 -4.47 9.11
C SER A 291 22.98 -5.74 8.37
N GLN A 292 22.60 -6.79 9.10
CA GLN A 292 21.92 -7.96 8.52
C GLN A 292 20.49 -7.63 8.06
N ARG A 293 20.01 -6.40 8.26
CA ARG A 293 18.65 -5.98 7.88
C ARG A 293 18.58 -5.50 6.44
N PHE A 294 17.43 -5.72 5.83
CA PHE A 294 17.07 -5.17 4.52
C PHE A 294 16.33 -3.84 4.67
N THR A 295 16.37 -3.00 3.63
CA THR A 295 15.64 -1.74 3.55
C THR A 295 14.14 -1.97 3.74
N SER A 296 13.57 -1.44 4.82
CA SER A 296 12.12 -1.41 5.06
C SER A 296 11.56 -0.06 4.60
N GLY A 297 11.68 0.22 3.30
CA GLY A 297 11.30 1.49 2.69
C GLY A 297 9.93 1.44 2.00
N MET A 298 9.23 2.57 2.04
CA MET A 298 8.04 2.83 1.21
C MET A 298 8.45 3.74 0.05
N VAL A 299 8.02 3.42 -1.16
CA VAL A 299 8.36 4.17 -2.38
C VAL A 299 7.12 4.59 -3.14
N THR A 300 7.24 5.57 -4.01
CA THR A 300 6.17 5.93 -4.95
C THR A 300 5.91 4.80 -5.96
N VAL A 301 4.71 4.77 -6.53
CA VAL A 301 4.32 3.80 -7.58
C VAL A 301 5.26 3.91 -8.79
N GLU A 302 5.70 5.13 -9.11
CA GLU A 302 6.62 5.45 -10.20
C GLU A 302 8.00 4.81 -10.02
N SER A 303 8.49 4.69 -8.77
CA SER A 303 9.73 3.99 -8.46
C SER A 303 9.53 2.48 -8.27
N TYR A 304 8.36 2.07 -7.80
CA TYR A 304 8.03 0.68 -7.51
C TYR A 304 8.07 -0.23 -8.74
N TYR A 305 7.39 0.16 -9.83
CA TYR A 305 7.27 -0.70 -11.01
C TYR A 305 8.59 -0.94 -11.75
N PRO A 306 9.45 0.07 -12.00
CA PRO A 306 10.78 -0.17 -12.55
C PRO A 306 11.60 -1.16 -11.73
N TRP A 307 11.54 -1.06 -10.39
CA TRP A 307 12.16 -2.02 -9.49
C TRP A 307 11.54 -3.41 -9.61
N LEU A 308 10.22 -3.52 -9.63
CA LEU A 308 9.49 -4.78 -9.74
C LEU A 308 9.83 -5.52 -11.04
N PHE A 309 9.76 -4.82 -12.17
CA PHE A 309 10.09 -5.37 -13.48
C PHE A 309 11.53 -5.86 -13.53
N GLN A 310 12.45 -5.10 -12.94
CA GLN A 310 13.84 -5.51 -12.85
C GLN A 310 14.03 -6.76 -11.97
N LYS A 311 13.33 -6.84 -10.83
CA LYS A 311 13.36 -8.02 -9.95
C LYS A 311 12.77 -9.26 -10.61
N LEU A 312 11.77 -9.10 -11.47
CA LEU A 312 11.16 -10.19 -12.24
C LEU A 312 11.87 -10.51 -13.57
N GLY A 313 12.95 -9.80 -13.91
CA GLY A 313 13.77 -10.06 -15.11
C GLY A 313 13.31 -9.36 -16.40
N PHE A 314 12.40 -8.39 -16.32
CA PHE A 314 11.94 -7.56 -17.43
C PHE A 314 12.79 -6.30 -17.60
N GLU A 315 14.09 -6.46 -17.90
CA GLU A 315 15.05 -5.36 -17.86
C GLU A 315 15.32 -4.67 -19.22
N SER A 316 15.11 -5.38 -20.33
CA SER A 316 15.43 -4.90 -21.68
C SER A 316 14.20 -4.42 -22.44
N ASP A 317 14.39 -3.57 -23.45
CA ASP A 317 13.31 -3.09 -24.32
C ASP A 317 12.50 -4.23 -24.96
N MET A 318 13.17 -5.34 -25.33
CA MET A 318 12.49 -6.51 -25.87
C MET A 318 11.60 -7.18 -24.82
N MET A 319 12.10 -7.33 -23.60
CA MET A 319 11.32 -7.91 -22.49
C MET A 319 10.16 -6.98 -22.10
N PHE A 320 10.33 -5.67 -22.21
CA PHE A 320 9.27 -4.71 -21.97
C PHE A 320 8.16 -4.78 -23.03
N ARG A 321 8.52 -4.93 -24.32
CA ARG A 321 7.55 -5.17 -25.40
C ARG A 321 6.80 -6.49 -25.20
N LEU A 322 7.51 -7.53 -24.78
CA LEU A 322 6.91 -8.82 -24.43
C LEU A 322 5.93 -8.68 -23.26
N LEU A 323 6.34 -7.98 -22.19
CA LEU A 323 5.50 -7.76 -21.01
C LEU A 323 4.23 -7.00 -21.40
N ARG A 324 4.39 -5.95 -22.20
CA ARG A 324 3.27 -5.16 -22.73
C ARG A 324 2.29 -6.04 -23.52
N GLN A 325 2.78 -6.82 -24.49
CA GLN A 325 1.93 -7.73 -25.27
C GLN A 325 1.20 -8.73 -24.36
N ALA A 326 1.89 -9.33 -23.39
CA ALA A 326 1.27 -10.28 -22.48
C ALA A 326 0.16 -9.61 -21.64
N LEU A 327 0.42 -8.44 -21.04
CA LEU A 327 -0.53 -7.76 -20.17
C LEU A 327 -1.75 -7.19 -20.91
N GLU A 328 -1.57 -6.64 -22.13
CA GLU A 328 -2.67 -6.06 -22.93
C GLU A 328 -3.78 -7.10 -23.24
N HIS A 329 -3.41 -8.37 -23.31
CA HIS A 329 -4.33 -9.50 -23.54
C HIS A 329 -4.70 -10.25 -22.25
N ALA A 330 -3.77 -10.38 -21.30
CA ALA A 330 -4.02 -11.14 -20.07
C ALA A 330 -4.98 -10.42 -19.12
N ILE A 331 -4.90 -9.08 -19.00
CA ILE A 331 -5.80 -8.31 -18.14
C ILE A 331 -7.28 -8.51 -18.53
N PRO A 332 -7.71 -8.31 -19.79
CA PRO A 332 -9.10 -8.52 -20.17
C PRO A 332 -9.53 -9.99 -20.03
N GLN A 333 -8.64 -10.96 -20.34
CA GLN A 333 -8.92 -12.38 -20.10
C GLN A 333 -9.24 -12.63 -18.63
N VAL A 334 -8.36 -12.17 -17.72
CA VAL A 334 -8.52 -12.34 -16.28
C VAL A 334 -9.81 -11.70 -15.78
N LEU A 335 -10.11 -10.46 -16.18
CA LEU A 335 -11.35 -9.77 -15.78
C LEU A 335 -12.62 -10.47 -16.27
N SER A 336 -12.55 -11.19 -17.40
CA SER A 336 -13.72 -11.89 -17.96
C SER A 336 -14.02 -13.25 -17.32
N VAL A 337 -13.01 -13.93 -16.77
CA VAL A 337 -13.13 -15.30 -16.26
C VAL A 337 -12.81 -15.47 -14.77
N MET A 338 -12.25 -14.45 -14.12
CA MET A 338 -12.17 -14.42 -12.65
C MET A 338 -13.44 -13.79 -12.10
N LYS A 339 -14.22 -14.60 -11.38
CA LYS A 339 -15.49 -14.20 -10.76
C LYS A 339 -15.46 -14.56 -9.26
N CYS A 340 -16.24 -13.85 -8.46
CA CYS A 340 -16.29 -13.99 -7.00
C CYS A 340 -17.74 -14.23 -6.56
N GLY A 341 -17.91 -15.00 -5.47
CA GLY A 341 -19.20 -15.23 -4.81
C GLY A 341 -20.08 -16.30 -5.45
N ARG A 342 -21.22 -16.58 -4.79
CA ARG A 342 -22.22 -17.60 -5.13
C ARG A 342 -22.64 -17.55 -6.59
N PHE A 343 -22.72 -16.34 -7.12
CA PHE A 343 -23.25 -16.12 -8.44
C PHE A 343 -22.17 -16.27 -9.53
N ALA A 344 -20.91 -16.56 -9.24
CA ALA A 344 -19.83 -16.60 -10.23
C ALA A 344 -20.13 -17.37 -11.54
N TYR A 345 -21.05 -18.34 -11.56
CA TYR A 345 -21.33 -19.17 -12.74
C TYR A 345 -22.72 -18.95 -13.39
N LEU A 346 -23.51 -17.98 -12.92
CA LEU A 346 -24.85 -17.74 -13.49
C LEU A 346 -24.71 -17.25 -14.94
N GLY A 347 -25.57 -17.77 -15.83
CA GLY A 347 -25.51 -17.51 -17.27
C GLY A 347 -24.59 -18.47 -18.06
N GLN A 348 -23.75 -19.28 -17.40
CA GLN A 348 -22.96 -20.33 -18.08
C GLN A 348 -23.71 -21.67 -18.20
N THR A 349 -24.82 -21.84 -17.46
CA THR A 349 -25.55 -23.11 -17.35
C THR A 349 -27.02 -23.05 -17.76
N THR A 350 -27.56 -21.88 -18.10
CA THR A 350 -29.00 -21.72 -18.37
C THR A 350 -29.30 -21.41 -19.83
N MET A 351 -29.87 -22.41 -20.51
CA MET A 351 -30.58 -22.31 -21.80
C MET A 351 -31.86 -21.48 -21.64
N CYS A 352 -31.74 -20.18 -21.35
CA CYS A 352 -32.90 -19.33 -21.08
C CYS A 352 -32.77 -18.00 -21.84
N GLU A 353 -32.74 -18.08 -23.18
CA GLU A 353 -32.77 -16.89 -24.06
C GLU A 353 -34.18 -16.32 -24.22
N ASP A 354 -35.25 -17.05 -23.87
CA ASP A 354 -36.63 -16.72 -24.26
C ASP A 354 -37.53 -16.09 -23.17
N LEU A 355 -37.09 -15.93 -21.92
CA LEU A 355 -37.96 -15.48 -20.81
C LEU A 355 -37.79 -14.01 -20.38
N LEU A 356 -36.74 -13.33 -20.84
CA LEU A 356 -36.57 -11.90 -20.64
C LEU A 356 -37.20 -11.15 -21.80
N GLY A 357 -38.49 -10.80 -21.68
CA GLY A 357 -39.14 -9.87 -22.60
C GLY A 357 -38.31 -8.58 -22.75
N SER A 358 -37.59 -8.46 -23.87
CA SER A 358 -36.90 -7.25 -24.33
C SER A 358 -35.98 -6.56 -23.30
N VAL A 359 -35.22 -7.31 -22.50
CA VAL A 359 -34.12 -6.74 -21.72
C VAL A 359 -32.81 -7.28 -22.29
N ASN A 360 -32.09 -6.45 -23.06
CA ASN A 360 -30.74 -6.70 -23.60
C ASN A 360 -29.64 -6.88 -22.51
N ASN A 361 -30.03 -7.09 -21.26
CA ASN A 361 -29.10 -7.31 -20.17
C ASN A 361 -28.94 -8.82 -20.03
N SER A 362 -27.88 -9.38 -20.60
CA SER A 362 -27.46 -10.74 -20.24
C SER A 362 -27.30 -10.80 -18.72
N MET A 363 -27.63 -11.93 -18.08
CA MET A 363 -27.55 -12.04 -16.62
C MET A 363 -26.15 -11.71 -16.06
N ASP A 364 -25.09 -11.90 -16.87
CA ASP A 364 -23.72 -11.44 -16.60
C ASP A 364 -23.60 -9.93 -16.30
N THR A 365 -24.55 -9.11 -16.75
CA THR A 365 -24.56 -7.67 -16.50
C THR A 365 -25.16 -7.28 -15.15
N CYS A 366 -25.65 -8.21 -14.33
CA CYS A 366 -26.20 -7.87 -13.01
C CYS A 366 -25.17 -8.00 -11.88
N TYR A 367 -23.95 -8.43 -12.18
CA TYR A 367 -22.93 -8.70 -11.16
C TYR A 367 -22.30 -7.45 -10.57
N LEU A 368 -22.05 -7.53 -9.27
CA LEU A 368 -21.09 -6.68 -8.60
C LEU A 368 -19.68 -7.24 -8.81
N SER A 369 -18.73 -6.36 -9.11
CA SER A 369 -17.32 -6.70 -9.21
C SER A 369 -16.53 -5.98 -8.12
N PRO A 370 -15.63 -6.68 -7.39
CA PRO A 370 -14.76 -6.03 -6.41
C PRO A 370 -13.77 -5.08 -7.08
N LEU A 371 -13.39 -5.37 -8.33
CA LEU A 371 -12.44 -4.59 -9.11
C LEU A 371 -13.12 -3.40 -9.77
N PRO A 372 -12.40 -2.27 -9.89
CA PRO A 372 -12.94 -1.06 -10.48
C PRO A 372 -13.13 -1.26 -11.99
N ASN A 373 -13.81 -0.29 -12.61
CA ASN A 373 -14.01 -0.32 -14.05
C ASN A 373 -12.68 -0.34 -14.83
N ILE A 374 -12.76 -0.81 -16.09
CA ILE A 374 -11.59 -0.99 -16.97
C ILE A 374 -10.79 0.30 -17.19
N LYS A 375 -11.41 1.49 -17.06
CA LYS A 375 -10.71 2.77 -17.24
C LYS A 375 -9.77 3.04 -16.06
N ALA A 376 -10.18 2.73 -14.84
CA ALA A 376 -9.31 2.85 -13.66
C ALA A 376 -8.12 1.89 -13.75
N ILE A 377 -8.38 0.64 -14.15
CA ILE A 377 -7.32 -0.37 -14.38
C ILE A 377 -6.35 0.09 -15.47
N ALA A 378 -6.86 0.64 -16.58
CA ALA A 378 -6.06 1.18 -17.68
C ALA A 378 -5.15 2.33 -17.22
N GLN A 379 -5.62 3.21 -16.32
CA GLN A 379 -4.81 4.29 -15.77
C GLN A 379 -3.66 3.76 -14.91
N THR A 380 -3.92 2.80 -14.04
CA THR A 380 -2.87 2.16 -13.22
C THR A 380 -1.87 1.41 -14.10
N TYR A 381 -2.33 0.68 -15.11
CA TYR A 381 -1.50 0.03 -16.11
C TYR A 381 -0.61 1.03 -16.88
N ALA A 382 -1.17 2.17 -17.31
CA ALA A 382 -0.40 3.21 -18.00
C ALA A 382 0.70 3.78 -17.11
N LYS A 383 0.39 4.05 -15.84
CA LYS A 383 1.39 4.49 -14.84
C LYS A 383 2.47 3.44 -14.63
N ALA A 384 2.08 2.17 -14.51
CA ALA A 384 3.01 1.06 -14.30
C ALA A 384 4.07 0.94 -15.39
N LEU A 385 3.65 1.11 -16.64
CA LEU A 385 4.51 1.01 -17.81
C LEU A 385 5.04 2.38 -18.30
N ALA A 386 4.82 3.46 -17.54
CA ALA A 386 5.18 4.83 -17.92
C ALA A 386 4.74 5.20 -19.34
N LEU A 387 3.52 4.80 -19.73
CA LEU A 387 2.97 5.03 -21.07
C LEU A 387 2.34 6.42 -21.18
N ASN A 388 2.74 7.15 -22.22
CA ASN A 388 2.13 8.42 -22.59
C ASN A 388 1.02 8.18 -23.63
N GLY A 389 -0.22 7.98 -23.19
CA GLY A 389 -1.37 7.87 -24.10
C GLY A 389 -2.49 6.95 -23.62
N PRO A 390 -3.59 6.84 -24.39
CA PRO A 390 -4.69 5.94 -24.07
C PRO A 390 -4.24 4.48 -24.22
N VAL A 391 -4.64 3.65 -23.26
CA VAL A 391 -4.40 2.21 -23.26
C VAL A 391 -5.58 1.52 -23.95
N GLN A 392 -5.28 0.59 -24.85
CA GLN A 392 -6.28 -0.27 -25.47
C GLN A 392 -6.01 -1.71 -25.07
N PHE A 393 -6.93 -2.29 -24.29
CA PHE A 393 -6.92 -3.72 -24.02
C PHE A 393 -7.55 -4.47 -25.19
N VAL A 394 -6.99 -5.63 -25.49
CA VAL A 394 -7.39 -6.44 -26.65
C VAL A 394 -7.78 -7.83 -26.17
N THR A 395 -9.03 -8.23 -26.38
CA THR A 395 -9.47 -9.58 -26.07
C THR A 395 -8.86 -10.57 -27.07
N LEU A 396 -8.40 -11.72 -26.58
CA LEU A 396 -7.91 -12.80 -27.43
C LEU A 396 -9.02 -13.37 -28.31
N GLU A 397 -8.63 -13.86 -29.49
CA GLU A 397 -9.53 -14.63 -30.34
C GLU A 397 -9.88 -15.96 -29.68
N GLN A 398 -11.05 -16.51 -30.02
CA GLN A 398 -11.56 -17.75 -29.42
C GLN A 398 -10.60 -18.91 -29.69
N GLY A 399 -10.18 -19.60 -28.62
CA GLY A 399 -9.24 -20.73 -28.69
C GLY A 399 -7.76 -20.34 -28.67
N MET A 400 -7.41 -19.06 -28.71
CA MET A 400 -6.04 -18.59 -28.48
C MET A 400 -5.73 -18.47 -26.98
N LEU A 401 -4.51 -18.83 -26.58
CA LEU A 401 -3.97 -18.59 -25.26
C LEU A 401 -2.92 -17.49 -25.29
N ILE A 402 -2.63 -16.90 -24.12
CA ILE A 402 -1.53 -15.93 -23.95
C ILE A 402 -0.18 -16.54 -24.39
N ALA A 403 -0.02 -17.85 -24.23
CA ALA A 403 1.15 -18.59 -24.68
C ALA A 403 1.36 -18.55 -26.20
N ASP A 404 0.29 -18.33 -26.98
CA ASP A 404 0.32 -18.36 -28.45
C ASP A 404 0.68 -17.01 -29.07
N LEU A 405 0.74 -15.94 -28.25
CA LEU A 405 1.13 -14.62 -28.71
C LEU A 405 2.57 -14.62 -29.25
N PRO A 406 2.88 -13.93 -30.37
CA PRO A 406 4.16 -14.10 -31.07
C PRO A 406 5.42 -13.88 -30.22
N LEU A 407 5.45 -12.83 -29.39
CA LEU A 407 6.60 -12.56 -28.52
C LEU A 407 6.63 -13.51 -27.33
N VAL A 408 5.47 -13.82 -26.77
CA VAL A 408 5.33 -14.72 -25.61
C VAL A 408 5.77 -16.13 -26.00
N SER A 409 5.22 -16.70 -27.07
CA SER A 409 5.55 -18.03 -27.57
C SER A 409 7.06 -18.20 -27.78
N ARG A 410 7.68 -17.26 -28.52
CA ARG A 410 9.13 -17.27 -28.75
C ARG A 410 9.95 -17.22 -27.46
N HIS A 411 9.50 -16.45 -26.47
CA HIS A 411 10.18 -16.39 -25.18
C HIS A 411 10.00 -17.67 -24.37
N LEU A 412 8.80 -18.26 -24.38
CA LEU A 412 8.52 -19.52 -23.74
C LEU A 412 9.38 -20.64 -24.32
N GLU A 413 9.58 -20.69 -25.65
CA GLU A 413 10.51 -21.63 -26.29
C GLU A 413 11.95 -21.46 -25.78
N LEU A 414 12.43 -20.22 -25.67
CA LEU A 414 13.76 -19.92 -25.13
C LEU A 414 13.90 -20.35 -23.67
N LEU A 415 12.88 -20.10 -22.84
CA LEU A 415 12.85 -20.53 -21.44
C LEU A 415 12.82 -22.05 -21.33
N MET A 416 11.99 -22.71 -22.15
CA MET A 416 11.87 -24.16 -22.20
C MET A 416 13.18 -24.81 -22.64
N GLY A 417 13.93 -24.21 -23.56
CA GLY A 417 15.26 -24.67 -23.99
C GLY A 417 16.35 -24.54 -22.93
N LYS A 418 16.14 -23.75 -21.88
CA LYS A 418 17.09 -23.57 -20.74
C LYS A 418 16.60 -24.23 -19.44
N CYS A 419 15.32 -24.59 -19.36
CA CYS A 419 14.72 -25.09 -18.13
C CYS A 419 15.18 -26.53 -17.83
N PRO A 420 15.62 -26.84 -16.59
CA PRO A 420 16.05 -28.21 -16.23
C PRO A 420 14.89 -29.13 -15.82
N CYS A 421 13.65 -28.63 -15.77
CA CYS A 421 12.50 -29.41 -15.29
C CYS A 421 12.09 -30.52 -16.28
N LYS A 422 11.58 -31.64 -15.72
CA LYS A 422 11.18 -32.83 -16.49
C LYS A 422 10.22 -32.51 -17.64
N GLN A 423 9.17 -31.73 -17.39
CA GLN A 423 8.17 -31.38 -18.41
C GLN A 423 8.77 -30.61 -19.60
N CYS A 424 9.66 -29.64 -19.32
CA CYS A 424 10.32 -28.88 -20.39
C CYS A 424 11.36 -29.73 -21.13
N CYS A 425 12.10 -30.58 -20.43
CA CYS A 425 13.06 -31.51 -21.05
C CYS A 425 12.37 -32.51 -21.98
N GLU A 426 11.24 -33.09 -21.56
CA GLU A 426 10.40 -33.96 -22.40
C GLU A 426 9.86 -33.23 -23.62
N ALA A 427 9.26 -32.04 -23.43
CA ALA A 427 8.71 -31.24 -24.52
C ALA A 427 9.76 -30.75 -25.53
N THR A 428 11.02 -30.59 -25.11
CA THR A 428 12.14 -30.16 -25.96
C THR A 428 13.04 -31.31 -26.40
N GLN A 429 12.67 -32.57 -26.09
CA GLN A 429 13.45 -33.78 -26.41
C GLN A 429 14.91 -33.74 -25.88
N ARG A 430 15.14 -33.05 -24.75
CA ARG A 430 16.46 -32.95 -24.11
C ARG A 430 16.61 -34.04 -23.06
N TYR A 431 17.51 -35.00 -23.31
CA TYR A 431 17.89 -36.04 -22.35
C TYR A 431 18.96 -35.52 -21.36
N ALA A 432 18.64 -34.49 -20.59
CA ALA A 432 19.48 -34.05 -19.48
C ALA A 432 19.04 -34.78 -18.19
N GLU A 433 19.99 -35.23 -17.36
CA GLU A 433 19.66 -35.73 -16.02
C GLU A 433 18.92 -34.62 -15.24
N PRO A 434 17.66 -34.83 -14.80
CA PRO A 434 16.94 -33.82 -14.07
C PRO A 434 17.67 -33.53 -12.77
N THR A 435 18.15 -32.31 -12.59
CA THR A 435 18.71 -31.87 -11.30
C THR A 435 17.61 -32.00 -10.24
N SER A 436 18.01 -32.37 -9.02
CA SER A 436 17.12 -32.74 -7.90
C SER A 436 16.11 -31.66 -7.46
N ASN A 437 16.15 -30.45 -8.04
CA ASN A 437 15.14 -29.41 -7.87
C ASN A 437 13.85 -29.74 -8.65
N LYS A 438 13.14 -30.77 -8.18
CA LYS A 438 11.90 -31.31 -8.76
C LYS A 438 10.70 -30.32 -8.82
N GLY A 439 10.86 -29.08 -8.35
CA GLY A 439 9.76 -28.11 -8.21
C GLY A 439 9.85 -26.82 -9.03
N PHE A 440 10.97 -26.50 -9.68
CA PHE A 440 11.12 -25.20 -10.36
C PHE A 440 11.01 -25.32 -11.88
N CYS A 441 10.15 -24.51 -12.49
CA CYS A 441 9.94 -24.46 -13.94
C CYS A 441 9.97 -23.01 -14.42
N ASN A 442 10.88 -22.68 -15.35
CA ASN A 442 11.02 -21.33 -15.90
C ASN A 442 9.73 -20.85 -16.60
N LYS A 443 9.03 -21.76 -17.29
CA LYS A 443 7.74 -21.48 -17.94
C LYS A 443 6.67 -21.11 -16.90
N GLU A 444 6.55 -21.88 -15.82
CA GLU A 444 5.60 -21.56 -14.75
C GLU A 444 5.99 -20.27 -14.03
N SER A 445 7.28 -20.04 -13.80
CA SER A 445 7.81 -18.83 -13.18
C SER A 445 7.46 -17.58 -14.00
N PHE A 446 7.51 -17.67 -15.32
CA PHE A 446 7.07 -16.59 -16.21
C PHE A 446 5.59 -16.25 -16.01
N PHE A 447 4.69 -17.24 -16.06
CA PHE A 447 3.26 -16.98 -15.85
C PHE A 447 2.94 -16.48 -14.45
N ARG A 448 3.65 -16.96 -13.41
CA ARG A 448 3.56 -16.42 -12.05
C ARG A 448 3.99 -14.96 -11.98
N SER A 449 5.07 -14.59 -12.68
CA SER A 449 5.55 -13.20 -12.74
C SER A 449 4.52 -12.28 -13.40
N ILE A 450 3.91 -12.70 -14.50
CA ILE A 450 2.81 -11.95 -15.14
C ILE A 450 1.59 -11.88 -14.21
N GLY A 451 1.22 -13.00 -13.58
CA GLY A 451 0.10 -13.04 -12.63
C GLY A 451 0.30 -12.10 -11.44
N PHE A 452 1.52 -12.03 -10.90
CA PHE A 452 1.89 -11.10 -9.84
C PHE A 452 1.76 -9.64 -10.29
N ILE A 453 2.26 -9.30 -11.48
CA ILE A 453 2.14 -7.93 -12.02
C ILE A 453 0.68 -7.53 -12.21
N ILE A 454 -0.18 -8.45 -12.68
CA ILE A 454 -1.62 -8.18 -12.82
C ILE A 454 -2.29 -8.00 -11.45
N ALA A 455 -1.96 -8.84 -10.46
CA ALA A 455 -2.43 -8.68 -9.09
C ALA A 455 -2.06 -7.29 -8.53
N GLU A 456 -0.81 -6.88 -8.71
CA GLU A 456 -0.34 -5.55 -8.30
C GLU A 456 -1.12 -4.42 -8.98
N ILE A 457 -1.36 -4.51 -10.31
CA ILE A 457 -2.15 -3.51 -11.06
C ILE A 457 -3.60 -3.46 -10.55
N PHE A 458 -4.23 -4.61 -10.33
CA PHE A 458 -5.60 -4.69 -9.83
C PHE A 458 -5.73 -4.07 -8.44
N VAL A 459 -4.86 -4.45 -7.51
CA VAL A 459 -4.88 -3.93 -6.15
C VAL A 459 -4.55 -2.43 -6.13
N LEU A 460 -3.55 -1.98 -6.90
CA LEU A 460 -3.24 -0.55 -7.00
C LEU A 460 -4.38 0.27 -7.60
N SER A 461 -5.21 -0.34 -8.47
CA SER A 461 -6.39 0.32 -9.04
C SER A 461 -7.54 0.52 -8.05
N LEU A 462 -7.52 -0.18 -6.90
CA LEU A 462 -8.51 0.01 -5.84
C LEU A 462 -8.36 1.36 -5.12
N PHE A 463 -7.15 1.92 -5.08
CA PHE A 463 -6.87 3.12 -4.30
C PHE A 463 -7.29 4.42 -4.99
N GLU A 464 -8.05 5.21 -4.25
CA GLU A 464 -8.29 6.62 -4.48
C GLU A 464 -7.50 7.44 -3.46
N SER A 465 -6.49 8.17 -3.92
CA SER A 465 -5.65 9.01 -3.05
C SER A 465 -5.52 10.42 -3.61
N PRO A 466 -5.61 11.46 -2.76
CA PRO A 466 -5.31 12.83 -3.15
C PRO A 466 -3.80 13.08 -3.35
N THR A 467 -2.94 12.16 -2.90
CA THR A 467 -1.48 12.27 -3.00
C THR A 467 -0.86 11.02 -3.61
N SER A 468 0.43 11.06 -3.96
CA SER A 468 1.14 9.86 -4.42
C SER A 468 1.09 8.75 -3.35
N LEU A 469 0.57 7.60 -3.77
CA LEU A 469 0.52 6.39 -2.96
C LEU A 469 1.94 5.87 -2.70
N LEU A 470 2.21 5.45 -1.46
CA LEU A 470 3.47 4.83 -1.08
C LEU A 470 3.29 3.30 -0.94
N VAL A 471 4.20 2.56 -1.55
CA VAL A 471 4.17 1.11 -1.72
C VAL A 471 5.41 0.49 -1.10
N ARG A 472 5.23 -0.65 -0.42
CA ARG A 472 6.31 -1.44 0.16
C ARG A 472 7.08 -2.18 -0.94
N LEU A 473 8.40 -2.05 -0.92
CA LEU A 473 9.33 -2.81 -1.76
C LEU A 473 9.42 -4.27 -1.31
N SER A 474 8.47 -5.10 -1.75
CA SER A 474 8.50 -6.54 -1.48
C SER A 474 7.83 -7.33 -2.60
N LEU A 475 8.34 -8.53 -2.85
CA LEU A 475 7.65 -9.57 -3.63
C LEU A 475 6.79 -10.48 -2.73
N GLU A 476 7.00 -10.42 -1.41
CA GLU A 476 6.22 -11.16 -0.43
C GLU A 476 4.97 -10.37 -0.05
N ARG A 477 3.82 -11.03 -0.16
CA ARG A 477 2.50 -10.54 0.24
C ARG A 477 1.93 -11.52 1.26
N THR A 478 1.23 -11.01 2.27
CA THR A 478 0.77 -11.78 3.44
C THR A 478 -0.43 -12.68 3.15
N SER A 479 -0.93 -12.76 1.91
CA SER A 479 -2.08 -13.59 1.52
C SER A 479 -1.68 -15.04 1.19
N ALA A 480 -2.38 -16.03 1.77
CA ALA A 480 -2.35 -17.43 1.35
C ALA A 480 -3.79 -17.93 1.11
N PRO A 481 -4.08 -18.72 0.03
CA PRO A 481 -3.28 -18.92 -1.17
C PRO A 481 -3.20 -17.64 -2.01
N ALA A 482 -2.13 -17.52 -2.81
CA ALA A 482 -1.72 -16.23 -3.35
C ALA A 482 -2.51 -15.90 -4.63
N LEU A 483 -3.26 -14.79 -4.62
CA LEU A 483 -4.05 -14.25 -5.74
C LEU A 483 -3.33 -14.32 -7.11
N ASP A 484 -2.02 -14.05 -7.12
CA ASP A 484 -1.15 -14.16 -8.31
C ASP A 484 -1.10 -15.59 -8.90
N TYR A 485 -1.19 -16.62 -8.05
CA TYR A 485 -1.28 -18.01 -8.48
C TYR A 485 -2.58 -18.29 -9.22
N HIS A 486 -3.73 -17.81 -8.70
CA HIS A 486 -5.03 -17.94 -9.35
C HIS A 486 -5.05 -17.21 -10.70
N ILE A 487 -4.54 -15.98 -10.74
CA ILE A 487 -4.37 -15.22 -11.97
C ILE A 487 -3.44 -15.97 -12.94
N SER A 488 -2.32 -16.53 -12.48
CA SER A 488 -1.38 -17.26 -13.36
C SER A 488 -2.02 -18.49 -14.02
N LYS A 489 -2.90 -19.21 -13.30
CA LYS A 489 -3.66 -20.34 -13.85
C LYS A 489 -4.62 -19.88 -14.93
N VAL A 490 -5.32 -18.78 -14.69
CA VAL A 490 -6.25 -18.18 -15.65
C VAL A 490 -5.51 -17.80 -16.92
N ILE A 491 -4.40 -17.07 -16.82
CA ILE A 491 -3.57 -16.67 -17.96
C ILE A 491 -3.12 -17.89 -18.77
N LYS A 492 -2.70 -18.96 -18.08
CA LYS A 492 -2.16 -20.17 -18.70
C LYS A 492 -3.22 -21.02 -19.40
N THR A 493 -4.42 -21.12 -18.84
CA THR A 493 -5.44 -22.09 -19.29
C THR A 493 -6.63 -21.47 -20.00
N GLY A 494 -6.89 -20.17 -19.81
CA GLY A 494 -8.12 -19.52 -20.27
C GLY A 494 -9.37 -19.89 -19.47
N ASN A 495 -9.26 -20.77 -18.48
CA ASN A 495 -10.40 -21.31 -17.75
C ASN A 495 -10.86 -20.36 -16.64
N SER A 496 -12.16 -20.44 -16.34
CA SER A 496 -12.77 -19.75 -15.19
C SER A 496 -12.15 -20.19 -13.87
N HIS A 497 -11.94 -19.23 -12.98
CA HIS A 497 -11.43 -19.49 -11.64
C HIS A 497 -12.10 -18.57 -10.63
N GLU A 498 -12.56 -19.15 -9.52
CA GLU A 498 -13.09 -18.39 -8.38
C GLU A 498 -11.95 -17.84 -7.52
N PHE A 499 -12.13 -16.66 -6.92
CA PHE A 499 -11.20 -16.09 -5.96
C PHE A 499 -11.93 -15.40 -4.81
N ASP A 500 -11.29 -15.31 -3.66
CA ASP A 500 -11.81 -14.57 -2.50
C ASP A 500 -11.45 -13.10 -2.63
N ASP A 501 -12.46 -12.24 -2.63
CA ASP A 501 -12.30 -10.81 -2.76
C ASP A 501 -11.62 -10.17 -1.54
N MET A 502 -11.66 -10.83 -0.37
CA MET A 502 -10.91 -10.38 0.81
C MET A 502 -9.39 -10.50 0.62
N GLU A 503 -8.91 -11.39 -0.27
CA GLU A 503 -7.49 -11.46 -0.62
C GLU A 503 -7.01 -10.15 -1.26
N LEU A 504 -7.88 -9.43 -2.00
CA LEU A 504 -7.54 -8.12 -2.57
C LEU A 504 -7.31 -7.07 -1.47
N LEU A 505 -8.12 -7.08 -0.41
CA LEU A 505 -7.98 -6.16 0.72
C LEU A 505 -6.71 -6.45 1.53
N GLU A 506 -6.43 -7.72 1.80
CA GLU A 506 -5.19 -8.12 2.48
C GLU A 506 -3.95 -7.79 1.65
N TRP A 507 -4.01 -8.02 0.34
CA TRP A 507 -2.95 -7.62 -0.57
C TRP A 507 -2.75 -6.11 -0.56
N ALA A 508 -3.84 -5.33 -0.58
CA ALA A 508 -3.81 -3.86 -0.51
C ALA A 508 -3.12 -3.36 0.77
N ARG A 509 -3.46 -3.93 1.93
CA ARG A 509 -2.83 -3.63 3.23
C ARG A 509 -1.34 -3.96 3.21
N SER A 510 -0.99 -5.17 2.77
CA SER A 510 0.41 -5.62 2.65
C SER A 510 1.22 -4.72 1.73
N MET A 511 0.59 -4.27 0.64
CA MET A 511 1.19 -3.38 -0.36
C MET A 511 1.52 -2.00 0.19
N VAL A 512 0.66 -1.40 1.02
CA VAL A 512 0.95 -0.13 1.70
C VAL A 512 1.74 -0.29 3.00
N GLY A 513 2.29 -1.49 3.25
CA GLY A 513 3.17 -1.75 4.39
C GLY A 513 2.45 -1.91 5.73
N HIS A 514 1.15 -2.15 5.70
CA HIS A 514 0.33 -2.42 6.87
C HIS A 514 0.32 -3.93 7.12
N VAL A 515 1.18 -4.37 8.03
CA VAL A 515 1.27 -5.78 8.44
C VAL A 515 0.82 -5.85 9.89
N PHE A 516 -0.30 -6.53 10.11
CA PHE A 516 -0.83 -6.85 11.43
C PHE A 516 -0.80 -8.37 11.59
N ASP A 517 -0.58 -8.84 12.81
CA ASP A 517 -0.58 -10.27 13.10
C ASP A 517 -1.96 -10.85 12.80
N GLY A 518 -2.00 -12.02 12.14
CA GLY A 518 -3.19 -12.60 11.50
C GLY A 518 -4.29 -13.11 12.45
N GLU A 519 -4.35 -12.62 13.69
CA GLU A 519 -5.41 -12.92 14.64
C GLU A 519 -6.62 -11.99 14.51
N ASP A 520 -6.50 -10.82 13.86
CA ASP A 520 -7.59 -9.84 13.72
C ASP A 520 -8.40 -10.05 12.41
N ARG A 521 -9.43 -10.89 12.45
CA ARG A 521 -10.27 -11.22 11.27
C ARG A 521 -11.26 -10.15 10.82
N SER A 522 -11.29 -8.97 11.45
CA SER A 522 -12.30 -7.93 11.16
C SER A 522 -11.72 -6.53 11.06
N LEU A 523 -10.60 -6.37 10.35
CA LEU A 523 -9.98 -5.06 10.09
C LEU A 523 -10.82 -4.25 9.09
N LEU A 524 -11.22 -3.04 9.48
CA LEU A 524 -12.04 -2.13 8.65
C LEU A 524 -11.24 -0.94 8.13
N MET A 525 -10.36 -0.38 8.96
CA MET A 525 -9.45 0.70 8.61
C MET A 525 -8.09 0.45 9.25
N THR A 526 -7.03 0.80 8.51
CA THR A 526 -5.67 0.64 9.00
C THR A 526 -4.85 1.91 8.75
N SER A 527 -4.02 2.29 9.71
CA SER A 527 -3.19 3.48 9.73
C SER A 527 -1.74 3.07 10.02
N GLY A 528 -0.85 3.37 9.08
CA GLY A 528 0.55 2.99 9.17
C GLY A 528 1.38 3.71 8.12
N LYS A 529 2.69 3.87 8.37
CA LYS A 529 3.64 4.41 7.37
C LYS A 529 3.20 5.74 6.72
N GLY A 530 2.45 6.56 7.44
CA GLY A 530 1.93 7.85 6.98
C GLY A 530 0.75 7.77 6.00
N GLN A 531 0.04 6.65 5.97
CA GLN A 531 -1.13 6.41 5.13
C GLN A 531 -2.24 5.74 5.96
N VAL A 532 -3.48 6.14 5.70
CA VAL A 532 -4.67 5.51 6.28
C VAL A 532 -5.53 4.99 5.15
N ILE A 533 -5.86 3.69 5.19
CA ILE A 533 -6.66 3.05 4.14
C ILE A 533 -7.94 2.42 4.70
N TYR A 534 -9.04 2.56 3.95
CA TYR A 534 -10.33 1.95 4.26
C TYR A 534 -11.28 1.93 3.05
N PRO A 535 -12.28 1.03 3.02
CA PRO A 535 -13.30 0.97 1.98
C PRO A 535 -14.18 2.23 1.88
N VAL A 536 -14.35 2.76 0.66
CA VAL A 536 -15.15 3.96 0.38
C VAL A 536 -16.63 3.79 0.74
N VAL A 537 -17.15 2.56 0.69
CA VAL A 537 -18.55 2.26 1.00
C VAL A 537 -18.93 2.64 2.43
N PHE A 538 -18.01 2.62 3.39
CA PHE A 538 -18.32 3.00 4.77
C PHE A 538 -18.64 4.49 4.94
N ASP A 539 -18.13 5.36 4.06
CA ASP A 539 -18.44 6.80 4.07
C ASP A 539 -19.66 7.17 3.21
N THR A 540 -20.04 6.31 2.26
CA THR A 540 -21.02 6.65 1.21
C THR A 540 -22.28 5.80 1.26
N PHE A 541 -22.21 4.59 1.81
CA PHE A 541 -23.22 3.53 1.69
C PHE A 541 -23.72 3.30 0.27
N TYR A 542 -22.90 3.65 -0.72
CA TYR A 542 -23.27 3.60 -2.11
C TYR A 542 -22.62 2.40 -2.77
N VAL A 543 -23.46 1.49 -3.31
CA VAL A 543 -23.00 0.27 -3.95
C VAL A 543 -22.64 0.53 -5.41
N GLU A 544 -21.34 0.52 -5.70
CA GLU A 544 -20.82 0.57 -7.06
C GLU A 544 -20.84 -0.83 -7.69
N LYS A 545 -21.35 -0.90 -8.92
CA LYS A 545 -21.37 -2.15 -9.68
C LYS A 545 -19.98 -2.68 -10.00
N GLN A 546 -19.06 -1.79 -10.36
CA GLN A 546 -17.66 -2.13 -10.63
C GLN A 546 -16.80 -1.35 -9.65
N GLY A 547 -16.22 -2.05 -8.68
CA GLY A 547 -15.32 -1.47 -7.68
C GLY A 547 -15.93 -1.33 -6.30
N TYR A 548 -16.76 -2.28 -5.85
CA TYR A 548 -17.31 -2.18 -4.48
C TYR A 548 -16.22 -2.25 -3.39
N LEU A 549 -15.02 -2.75 -3.69
CA LEU A 549 -13.84 -2.73 -2.81
C LEU A 549 -12.94 -1.50 -3.02
N LYS A 550 -13.42 -0.43 -3.67
CA LYS A 550 -12.67 0.82 -3.78
C LYS A 550 -12.22 1.31 -2.40
N LEU A 551 -10.96 1.73 -2.30
CA LEU A 551 -10.30 2.13 -1.06
C LEU A 551 -9.94 3.61 -1.11
N TYR A 552 -10.24 4.35 -0.04
CA TYR A 552 -9.53 5.60 0.20
C TYR A 552 -8.13 5.30 0.72
N CYS A 553 -7.15 6.10 0.26
CA CYS A 553 -5.83 6.18 0.88
C CYS A 553 -5.52 7.64 1.22
N LEU A 554 -5.65 7.99 2.49
CA LEU A 554 -5.47 9.34 2.99
C LEU A 554 -4.07 9.52 3.59
N PRO A 555 -3.42 10.68 3.36
CA PRO A 555 -2.11 10.99 3.92
C PRO A 555 -2.21 11.31 5.42
N GLY A 556 -1.43 10.64 6.26
CA GLY A 556 -1.32 10.99 7.69
C GLY A 556 -1.51 9.83 8.65
N THR A 557 -1.92 10.17 9.87
CA THR A 557 -2.29 9.22 10.93
C THR A 557 -3.77 9.37 11.26
N LEU A 558 -4.40 8.27 11.67
CA LEU A 558 -5.78 8.27 12.13
C LEU A 558 -5.89 8.95 13.50
N ARG A 559 -6.78 9.93 13.61
CA ARG A 559 -7.03 10.72 14.82
C ARG A 559 -8.49 10.63 15.24
N TYR A 560 -8.72 10.36 16.52
CA TYR A 560 -10.05 10.32 17.14
C TYR A 560 -9.95 10.87 18.57
N GLN A 561 -10.88 11.75 18.97
CA GLN A 561 -10.89 12.38 20.31
C GLN A 561 -9.53 12.95 20.79
N ASN A 562 -8.76 13.53 19.87
CA ASN A 562 -7.39 14.07 20.07
C ASN A 562 -6.26 13.05 20.27
N ASP A 563 -6.53 11.76 20.16
CA ASP A 563 -5.52 10.70 20.19
C ASP A 563 -5.29 10.06 18.82
N THR A 564 -4.17 9.35 18.67
CA THR A 564 -3.77 8.65 17.43
C THR A 564 -4.00 7.14 17.54
N TYR A 565 -4.56 6.56 16.49
CA TYR A 565 -4.90 5.13 16.42
C TYR A 565 -4.25 4.46 15.20
N ASN A 566 -3.99 3.16 15.30
CA ASN A 566 -3.36 2.39 14.23
C ASN A 566 -4.38 1.54 13.46
N VAL A 567 -5.45 1.11 14.13
CA VAL A 567 -6.39 0.13 13.58
C VAL A 567 -7.80 0.46 14.02
N VAL A 568 -8.74 0.20 13.13
CA VAL A 568 -10.17 0.10 13.42
C VAL A 568 -10.66 -1.28 13.04
N SER A 569 -11.28 -1.97 13.97
CA SER A 569 -11.80 -3.33 13.80
C SER A 569 -13.22 -3.47 14.33
N SER A 570 -13.88 -4.57 13.98
CA SER A 570 -15.16 -4.96 14.55
C SER A 570 -15.03 -6.37 15.12
N PRO A 571 -14.74 -6.55 16.42
CA PRO A 571 -14.60 -7.89 16.99
C PRO A 571 -15.90 -8.68 16.89
N ASP A 572 -15.77 -10.00 16.73
CA ASP A 572 -16.86 -10.96 16.85
C ASP A 572 -17.32 -11.01 18.31
N ASP A 573 -18.23 -10.13 18.72
CA ASP A 573 -18.89 -10.31 20.01
C ASP A 573 -19.84 -11.52 19.90
N ILE A 574 -19.57 -12.57 20.68
CA ILE A 574 -20.35 -13.82 20.76
C ILE A 574 -21.74 -13.61 21.40
N GLU A 575 -22.07 -12.40 21.82
CA GLU A 575 -23.37 -12.11 22.43
C GLU A 575 -24.38 -11.72 21.35
N ASP A 576 -25.14 -12.72 20.89
CA ASP A 576 -26.48 -12.58 20.31
C ASP A 576 -27.37 -11.82 21.32
N GLU A 577 -27.18 -10.51 21.44
CA GLU A 577 -28.17 -9.64 22.07
C GLU A 577 -29.39 -9.64 21.15
N ARG A 578 -30.28 -10.59 21.43
CA ARG A 578 -31.62 -10.77 20.89
C ARG A 578 -32.17 -9.44 20.38
N ALA A 579 -32.24 -9.30 19.06
CA ALA A 579 -32.98 -8.21 18.43
C ALA A 579 -34.33 -8.11 19.15
N THR A 580 -34.59 -6.95 19.75
CA THR A 580 -35.86 -6.70 20.42
C THR A 580 -36.94 -6.87 19.36
N ARG A 581 -37.76 -7.92 19.48
CA ARG A 581 -38.81 -8.24 18.51
C ARG A 581 -39.84 -7.10 18.53
N ILE A 582 -39.70 -6.16 17.60
CA ILE A 582 -40.76 -5.19 17.31
C ILE A 582 -41.91 -5.94 16.66
N ASN A 583 -43.14 -5.69 17.13
CA ASN A 583 -44.34 -6.02 16.37
C ASN A 583 -44.41 -5.12 15.16
N ILE A 584 -43.91 -5.63 14.04
CA ILE A 584 -43.99 -4.96 12.76
C ILE A 584 -45.47 -4.91 12.34
N PRO A 585 -46.01 -3.74 11.95
CA PRO A 585 -47.39 -3.67 11.45
C PRO A 585 -47.55 -4.59 10.23
N PRO A 586 -48.71 -5.26 10.08
CA PRO A 586 -48.94 -6.13 8.93
C PRO A 586 -48.84 -5.32 7.64
N TYR A 587 -47.80 -5.59 6.86
CA TYR A 587 -47.55 -4.84 5.65
C TYR A 587 -48.53 -5.23 4.55
N PRO A 588 -48.97 -4.26 3.72
CA PRO A 588 -49.78 -4.56 2.54
C PRO A 588 -49.01 -5.46 1.58
N ARG A 589 -49.71 -6.19 0.71
CA ARG A 589 -49.05 -7.00 -0.33
C ARG A 589 -48.15 -6.14 -1.22
N VAL A 590 -47.06 -6.73 -1.69
CA VAL A 590 -46.08 -6.07 -2.55
C VAL A 590 -46.76 -5.63 -3.85
N SER A 591 -46.73 -4.33 -4.12
CA SER A 591 -47.46 -3.71 -5.23
C SER A 591 -46.75 -2.51 -5.84
N LYS A 592 -45.85 -1.87 -5.10
CA LYS A 592 -45.13 -0.68 -5.56
C LYS A 592 -43.80 -0.51 -4.81
N PRO A 593 -42.79 0.14 -5.40
CA PRO A 593 -41.58 0.52 -4.68
C PRO A 593 -41.91 1.53 -3.56
N VAL A 594 -41.52 1.22 -2.32
CA VAL A 594 -41.78 2.08 -1.15
C VAL A 594 -40.63 2.00 -0.15
N ASN A 595 -40.50 3.06 0.65
CA ASN A 595 -39.71 3.06 1.87
C ASN A 595 -40.66 3.10 3.08
N LEU A 596 -40.73 2.00 3.83
CA LEU A 596 -41.52 1.87 5.05
C LEU A 596 -40.72 2.14 6.33
N PHE A 597 -39.40 2.28 6.22
CA PHE A 597 -38.47 2.43 7.35
C PHE A 597 -37.86 3.85 7.43
N LYS A 598 -38.62 4.87 7.06
CA LYS A 598 -38.15 6.27 7.04
C LYS A 598 -37.74 6.84 8.40
N ASP A 599 -38.28 6.27 9.48
CA ASP A 599 -37.97 6.69 10.85
C ASP A 599 -36.71 6.04 11.41
N PHE A 600 -36.07 5.13 10.66
CA PHE A 600 -34.85 4.45 11.06
C PHE A 600 -33.62 5.18 10.52
N ILE A 601 -32.57 5.22 11.34
CA ILE A 601 -31.30 5.84 11.00
C ILE A 601 -30.15 4.90 11.33
N LEU A 602 -29.08 4.97 10.53
CA LEU A 602 -27.83 4.30 10.85
C LEU A 602 -26.93 5.21 11.69
N SER A 603 -26.25 4.60 12.66
CA SER A 603 -25.25 5.24 13.49
C SER A 603 -24.08 4.28 13.76
N TRP A 604 -22.93 4.83 14.13
CA TRP A 604 -21.74 4.05 14.42
C TRP A 604 -21.49 4.04 15.92
N LYS A 605 -21.39 2.85 16.51
CA LYS A 605 -20.89 2.65 17.87
C LYS A 605 -19.38 2.61 17.80
N ILE A 606 -18.71 3.42 18.59
CA ILE A 606 -17.24 3.51 18.61
C ILE A 606 -16.78 3.31 20.05
N THR A 607 -15.95 2.30 20.28
CA THR A 607 -15.37 1.97 21.57
C THR A 607 -13.85 2.09 21.48
N VAL A 608 -13.25 2.86 22.38
CA VAL A 608 -11.80 3.06 22.45
C VAL A 608 -11.17 1.91 23.25
N GLN A 609 -10.10 1.32 22.72
CA GLN A 609 -9.33 0.27 23.39
C GLN A 609 -7.91 0.75 23.74
N ASP A 610 -7.32 0.17 24.78
CA ASP A 610 -6.01 0.59 25.33
C ASP A 610 -4.82 0.42 24.36
N ASN A 611 -4.95 -0.44 23.35
CA ASN A 611 -3.88 -0.79 22.40
C ASN A 611 -3.81 0.09 21.14
N LYS A 612 -4.27 1.36 21.21
CA LYS A 612 -4.42 2.24 20.04
C LYS A 612 -5.31 1.63 18.94
N GLN A 613 -6.32 0.89 19.36
CA GLN A 613 -7.33 0.29 18.49
C GLN A 613 -8.69 0.92 18.77
N LEU A 614 -9.50 1.05 17.73
CA LEU A 614 -10.90 1.45 17.82
C LEU A 614 -11.76 0.25 17.43
N HIS A 615 -12.72 -0.11 18.28
CA HIS A 615 -13.74 -1.09 17.93
C HIS A 615 -14.99 -0.37 17.46
N ILE A 616 -15.54 -0.79 16.32
CA ILE A 616 -16.75 -0.21 15.77
C ILE A 616 -17.79 -1.25 15.43
N LYS A 617 -19.06 -0.86 15.57
CA LYS A 617 -20.21 -1.59 15.06
C LYS A 617 -21.16 -0.65 14.35
N LEU A 618 -21.81 -1.14 13.30
CA LEU A 618 -22.86 -0.40 12.64
C LEU A 618 -24.18 -0.68 13.36
N MET A 619 -24.83 0.37 13.84
CA MET A 619 -26.10 0.30 14.55
C MET A 619 -27.22 0.89 13.71
N MET A 620 -28.37 0.24 13.74
CA MET A 620 -29.61 0.83 13.25
C MET A 620 -30.53 1.12 14.43
N CYS A 621 -31.00 2.37 14.51
CA CYS A 621 -31.84 2.86 15.59
C CYS A 621 -33.16 3.41 15.02
N SER A 622 -34.24 3.31 15.80
CA SER A 622 -35.50 3.97 15.47
C SER A 622 -35.58 5.35 16.12
N ASN A 623 -35.97 6.38 15.36
CA ASN A 623 -36.25 7.70 15.93
C ASN A 623 -37.53 7.70 16.80
N SER A 624 -38.44 6.76 16.58
CA SER A 624 -39.70 6.66 17.31
C SER A 624 -39.60 5.75 18.55
N ASP A 625 -38.65 4.83 18.57
CA ASP A 625 -38.41 3.90 19.67
C ASP A 625 -36.92 3.83 20.01
N SER A 626 -36.52 4.58 21.05
CA SER A 626 -35.13 4.63 21.50
C SER A 626 -34.62 3.31 22.08
N SER A 627 -35.49 2.33 22.33
CA SER A 627 -35.08 1.01 22.84
C SER A 627 -34.67 0.05 21.72
N PHE A 628 -35.00 0.37 20.47
CA PHE A 628 -34.65 -0.47 19.33
C PHE A 628 -33.25 -0.17 18.83
N VAL A 629 -32.39 -1.18 18.92
CA VAL A 629 -31.03 -1.16 18.38
C VAL A 629 -30.75 -2.52 17.76
N VAL A 630 -30.25 -2.52 16.52
CA VAL A 630 -29.66 -3.71 15.88
C VAL A 630 -28.22 -3.37 15.53
N GLU A 631 -27.28 -4.16 16.03
CA GLU A 631 -25.85 -3.99 15.77
C GLU A 631 -25.36 -5.07 14.81
N ILE A 632 -24.51 -4.70 13.85
CA ILE A 632 -23.86 -5.65 12.94
C ILE A 632 -22.38 -5.33 12.76
N ASP A 633 -21.58 -6.34 12.42
CA ASP A 633 -20.23 -6.15 11.92
C ASP A 633 -20.28 -5.49 10.52
N PRO A 634 -19.71 -4.29 10.35
CA PRO A 634 -19.65 -3.60 9.06
C PRO A 634 -18.93 -4.40 7.97
N LEU A 635 -18.00 -5.30 8.30
CA LEU A 635 -17.27 -6.11 7.33
C LEU A 635 -18.20 -7.03 6.54
N VAL A 636 -19.30 -7.47 7.17
CA VAL A 636 -20.32 -8.32 6.55
C VAL A 636 -20.97 -7.65 5.34
N ILE A 637 -20.99 -6.31 5.28
CA ILE A 637 -21.43 -5.56 4.08
C ILE A 637 -20.58 -5.95 2.87
N LEU A 638 -19.26 -5.95 3.02
CA LEU A 638 -18.34 -6.29 1.91
C LEU A 638 -18.45 -7.76 1.53
N LEU A 639 -18.51 -8.65 2.53
CA LEU A 639 -18.67 -10.09 2.32
C LEU A 639 -19.98 -10.44 1.62
N SER A 640 -21.04 -9.64 1.81
CA SER A 640 -22.35 -9.86 1.21
C SER A 640 -22.46 -9.29 -0.22
N PHE A 641 -21.60 -8.35 -0.62
CA PHE A 641 -21.62 -7.79 -1.96
C PHE A 641 -21.28 -8.81 -3.05
N ARG A 642 -20.37 -9.76 -2.79
CA ARG A 642 -20.06 -10.84 -3.77
C ARG A 642 -21.27 -11.75 -4.06
N ASP A 643 -22.21 -11.80 -3.13
CA ASP A 643 -23.47 -12.55 -3.23
C ASP A 643 -24.67 -11.64 -3.53
N THR A 644 -24.44 -10.47 -4.11
CA THR A 644 -25.51 -9.52 -4.46
C THR A 644 -25.56 -9.26 -5.97
N LEU A 645 -26.75 -9.32 -6.54
CA LEU A 645 -27.00 -8.89 -7.92
C LEU A 645 -27.61 -7.49 -7.93
N LEU A 646 -27.08 -6.59 -8.77
CA LEU A 646 -27.55 -5.22 -8.91
C LEU A 646 -28.22 -5.01 -10.27
N LEU A 647 -29.53 -4.73 -10.27
CA LEU A 647 -30.27 -4.37 -11.47
C LEU A 647 -30.36 -2.84 -11.62
N GLU A 648 -29.39 -2.26 -12.33
CA GLU A 648 -29.23 -0.81 -12.43
C GLU A 648 -30.37 -0.10 -13.17
N ARG A 649 -30.79 -0.64 -14.31
CA ARG A 649 -31.81 -0.06 -15.21
C ARG A 649 -32.56 -1.16 -15.95
N CYS A 650 -33.81 -0.87 -16.26
CA CYS A 650 -34.63 -1.63 -17.21
C CYS A 650 -35.34 -0.64 -18.16
N PRO A 651 -35.87 -1.08 -19.31
CA PRO A 651 -36.59 -0.19 -20.23
C PRO A 651 -37.92 0.34 -19.65
N HIS A 652 -38.45 -0.30 -18.61
CA HIS A 652 -39.68 0.10 -17.94
C HIS A 652 -39.49 1.27 -16.98
N ASN A 653 -40.57 2.00 -16.68
CA ASN A 653 -40.57 3.07 -15.69
C ASN A 653 -40.22 2.53 -14.29
N ARG A 654 -39.18 3.10 -13.66
CA ARG A 654 -38.71 2.70 -12.32
C ARG A 654 -39.79 2.81 -11.23
N HIS A 655 -40.75 3.71 -11.40
CA HIS A 655 -41.86 3.95 -10.47
C HIS A 655 -43.14 3.19 -10.84
N ALA A 656 -43.08 2.30 -11.83
CA ALA A 656 -44.24 1.49 -12.21
C ALA A 656 -44.73 0.65 -11.01
N GLN A 657 -46.05 0.68 -10.80
CA GLN A 657 -46.73 -0.19 -9.85
C GLN A 657 -47.11 -1.49 -10.56
N LEU A 658 -47.24 -2.57 -9.80
CA LEU A 658 -47.77 -3.83 -10.30
C LEU A 658 -49.27 -3.66 -10.57
N THR A 659 -49.75 -4.20 -11.70
CA THR A 659 -51.18 -4.20 -12.04
C THR A 659 -52.03 -4.95 -11.03
N THR A 660 -51.46 -6.01 -10.46
CA THR A 660 -52.00 -6.78 -9.35
C THR A 660 -50.90 -7.00 -8.33
N ALA A 661 -51.23 -6.87 -7.04
CA ALA A 661 -50.26 -7.16 -5.99
C ALA A 661 -49.74 -8.59 -6.13
N ASP A 662 -48.44 -8.75 -5.98
CA ASP A 662 -47.78 -10.03 -6.18
C ASP A 662 -48.12 -10.98 -5.02
N GLN A 663 -48.52 -12.21 -5.35
CA GLN A 663 -49.00 -13.19 -4.36
C GLN A 663 -47.87 -14.00 -3.72
N PHE A 664 -46.67 -13.95 -4.31
CA PHE A 664 -45.50 -14.73 -3.91
C PHE A 664 -44.42 -13.83 -3.30
N SER A 665 -44.80 -12.65 -2.82
CA SER A 665 -43.89 -11.75 -2.14
C SER A 665 -44.55 -11.00 -0.99
N SER A 666 -43.75 -10.73 0.03
CA SER A 666 -44.15 -9.99 1.24
C SER A 666 -43.10 -8.95 1.56
N TYR A 667 -43.52 -7.83 2.16
CA TYR A 667 -42.55 -6.93 2.75
C TYR A 667 -42.00 -7.54 4.04
N ILE A 668 -40.68 -7.49 4.19
CA ILE A 668 -39.95 -7.93 5.38
C ILE A 668 -39.09 -6.78 5.93
N SER A 669 -38.62 -6.92 7.17
CA SER A 669 -37.71 -5.96 7.80
C SER A 669 -36.27 -6.10 7.30
N PRO A 670 -35.50 -4.99 7.28
CA PRO A 670 -34.10 -5.03 6.86
C PRO A 670 -33.21 -5.91 7.75
N TRP A 671 -33.59 -6.17 9.01
CA TRP A 671 -32.80 -6.88 10.02
C TRP A 671 -33.22 -8.33 10.33
N CYS A 672 -34.36 -8.81 9.81
CA CYS A 672 -34.81 -10.17 10.10
C CYS A 672 -34.20 -11.15 9.11
N GLN A 673 -33.44 -12.15 9.58
CA GLN A 673 -32.97 -13.24 8.72
C GLN A 673 -34.17 -14.01 8.15
N HIS A 674 -34.18 -14.22 6.83
CA HIS A 674 -35.31 -14.80 6.09
C HIS A 674 -35.75 -16.18 6.61
N GLU A 675 -34.82 -16.97 7.16
CA GLU A 675 -35.09 -18.29 7.75
C GLU A 675 -36.10 -18.23 8.92
N GLU A 676 -36.22 -17.11 9.63
CA GLU A 676 -37.20 -16.93 10.71
C GLU A 676 -38.59 -16.51 10.21
N ALA A 677 -38.74 -16.16 8.92
CA ALA A 677 -39.95 -15.55 8.36
C ALA A 677 -40.73 -16.44 7.38
N SER A 678 -40.19 -17.57 6.92
CA SER A 678 -40.81 -18.37 5.86
C SER A 678 -41.07 -19.84 6.23
N ASP A 679 -42.34 -20.14 6.55
CA ASP A 679 -42.91 -21.51 6.51
C ASP A 679 -43.13 -22.01 5.06
N SER A 680 -42.70 -21.28 4.02
CA SER A 680 -42.95 -21.63 2.61
C SER A 680 -41.76 -21.36 1.68
N THR A 681 -41.39 -22.35 0.88
CA THR A 681 -40.20 -22.40 0.02
C THR A 681 -40.26 -21.54 -1.25
N PHE A 682 -41.25 -20.65 -1.42
CA PHE A 682 -41.49 -19.93 -2.70
C PHE A 682 -41.75 -18.42 -2.56
N GLN A 683 -41.54 -17.84 -1.38
CA GLN A 683 -41.88 -16.43 -1.12
C GLN A 683 -40.65 -15.51 -1.18
N VAL A 684 -40.69 -14.50 -2.06
CA VAL A 684 -39.67 -13.44 -2.13
C VAL A 684 -39.93 -12.42 -1.02
N GLY A 685 -38.99 -12.28 -0.10
CA GLY A 685 -38.95 -11.21 0.89
C GLY A 685 -38.48 -9.90 0.25
N VAL A 686 -39.32 -8.88 0.31
CA VAL A 686 -39.04 -7.55 -0.25
C VAL A 686 -38.72 -6.59 0.88
N ILE A 687 -37.54 -6.00 0.89
CA ILE A 687 -37.12 -5.02 1.90
C ILE A 687 -37.46 -3.61 1.39
N PRO A 688 -38.47 -2.92 1.97
CA PRO A 688 -38.98 -1.65 1.48
C PRO A 688 -38.17 -0.47 2.01
N VAL A 689 -37.02 -0.23 1.39
CA VAL A 689 -36.08 0.86 1.71
C VAL A 689 -35.77 1.75 0.50
N GLU A 690 -36.75 1.89 -0.41
CA GLU A 690 -36.58 2.63 -1.67
C GLU A 690 -35.94 4.02 -1.44
N GLY A 691 -34.79 4.24 -2.07
CA GLY A 691 -34.04 5.50 -2.03
C GLY A 691 -33.23 5.75 -0.75
N ALA A 692 -33.15 4.81 0.19
CA ALA A 692 -32.30 4.89 1.37
C ALA A 692 -31.07 3.96 1.22
N ASP A 693 -30.00 4.48 0.63
CA ASP A 693 -28.79 3.71 0.29
C ASP A 693 -28.06 3.16 1.53
N ASP A 694 -28.13 3.88 2.65
CA ASP A 694 -27.69 3.44 3.97
C ASP A 694 -28.44 2.17 4.43
N LEU A 695 -29.77 2.22 4.46
CA LEU A 695 -30.60 1.08 4.86
C LEU A 695 -30.51 -0.10 3.88
N ARG A 696 -30.26 0.16 2.58
CA ARG A 696 -29.96 -0.88 1.59
C ARG A 696 -28.68 -1.63 1.94
N CYS A 697 -27.59 -0.91 2.22
CA CYS A 697 -26.33 -1.54 2.61
C CYS A 697 -26.45 -2.33 3.91
N PHE A 698 -27.17 -1.78 4.91
CA PHE A 698 -27.46 -2.49 6.15
C PHE A 698 -28.24 -3.78 5.90
N ALA A 699 -29.30 -3.71 5.08
CA ALA A 699 -30.09 -4.88 4.70
C ALA A 699 -29.26 -5.97 4.00
N ILE A 700 -28.34 -5.59 3.09
CA ILE A 700 -27.45 -6.53 2.41
C ILE A 700 -26.65 -7.35 3.43
N ALA A 701 -26.09 -6.70 4.45
CA ALA A 701 -25.32 -7.39 5.49
C ALA A 701 -26.16 -8.33 6.36
N CYS A 702 -27.44 -8.04 6.59
CA CYS A 702 -28.32 -8.89 7.40
C CYS A 702 -28.87 -10.11 6.65
N GLN A 703 -29.01 -10.04 5.33
CA GLN A 703 -29.75 -11.03 4.53
C GLN A 703 -28.84 -11.97 3.71
N GLY A 704 -27.59 -11.58 3.46
CA GLY A 704 -26.69 -12.33 2.58
C GLY A 704 -27.10 -12.23 1.10
N SER A 705 -27.39 -13.37 0.47
CA SER A 705 -27.68 -13.42 -0.98
C SER A 705 -28.92 -12.59 -1.36
N SER A 706 -28.74 -11.56 -2.17
CA SER A 706 -29.83 -10.61 -2.44
C SER A 706 -29.80 -10.00 -3.85
N ILE A 707 -30.95 -9.46 -4.28
CA ILE A 707 -31.06 -8.61 -5.46
C ILE A 707 -31.28 -7.18 -5.00
N LEU A 708 -30.38 -6.29 -5.38
CA LEU A 708 -30.48 -4.86 -5.16
C LEU A 708 -31.13 -4.18 -6.36
N ARG A 709 -32.29 -3.57 -6.12
CA ARG A 709 -32.98 -2.73 -7.11
C ARG A 709 -32.41 -1.33 -7.07
N ARG A 710 -32.26 -0.73 -8.26
CA ARG A 710 -31.86 0.67 -8.41
C ARG A 710 -32.85 1.46 -9.24
N ASN A 711 -32.56 1.72 -10.52
CA ASN A 711 -33.48 2.44 -11.41
C ASN A 711 -34.30 1.49 -12.30
N SER A 712 -34.52 0.26 -11.81
CA SER A 712 -35.33 -0.75 -12.50
C SER A 712 -36.74 -0.80 -11.94
N CYS A 713 -37.70 -1.33 -12.70
CA CYS A 713 -39.06 -1.51 -12.21
C CYS A 713 -39.16 -2.72 -11.27
N LEU A 714 -40.14 -2.71 -10.37
CA LEU A 714 -40.36 -3.77 -9.38
C LEU A 714 -40.58 -5.14 -10.04
N GLN A 715 -41.33 -5.20 -11.14
CA GLN A 715 -41.63 -6.46 -11.84
C GLN A 715 -40.35 -7.13 -12.38
N CYS A 716 -39.44 -6.38 -13.01
CA CYS A 716 -38.19 -6.93 -13.53
C CYS A 716 -37.32 -7.50 -12.41
N CYS A 717 -37.27 -6.83 -11.26
CA CYS A 717 -36.52 -7.33 -10.11
C CYS A 717 -37.12 -8.60 -9.52
N LEU A 718 -38.46 -8.66 -9.39
CA LEU A 718 -39.15 -9.87 -8.91
C LEU A 718 -38.99 -11.06 -9.87
N ASN A 719 -38.99 -10.80 -11.18
CA ASN A 719 -38.69 -11.84 -12.16
C ASN A 719 -37.25 -12.34 -11.99
N LEU A 720 -36.29 -11.43 -11.86
CA LEU A 720 -34.90 -11.82 -11.62
C LEU A 720 -34.75 -12.67 -10.34
N CYS A 721 -35.43 -12.31 -9.24
CA CYS A 721 -35.44 -13.13 -8.01
C CYS A 721 -35.83 -14.59 -8.29
N ARG A 722 -36.87 -14.79 -9.09
CA ARG A 722 -37.39 -16.13 -9.42
C ARG A 722 -36.46 -16.87 -10.39
N ASP A 723 -35.91 -16.15 -11.36
CA ASP A 723 -35.03 -16.74 -12.37
C ASP A 723 -33.68 -17.16 -11.77
N THR A 724 -33.24 -16.51 -10.70
CA THR A 724 -31.95 -16.79 -10.03
C THR A 724 -32.08 -17.55 -8.71
N ASP A 725 -33.30 -17.94 -8.31
CA ASP A 725 -33.59 -18.56 -7.01
C ASP A 725 -33.06 -17.74 -5.82
N VAL A 726 -33.23 -16.41 -5.89
CA VAL A 726 -32.85 -15.47 -4.84
C VAL A 726 -34.10 -14.97 -4.14
N GLN A 727 -34.19 -15.26 -2.85
CA GLN A 727 -35.40 -15.02 -2.06
C GLN A 727 -35.51 -13.60 -1.51
N ILE A 728 -34.49 -12.76 -1.69
CA ILE A 728 -34.42 -11.40 -1.14
C ILE A 728 -34.33 -10.36 -2.25
N LEU A 729 -35.26 -9.41 -2.22
CA LEU A 729 -35.25 -8.20 -3.04
C LEU A 729 -35.14 -6.97 -2.14
N ILE A 730 -34.10 -6.17 -2.33
CA ILE A 730 -33.88 -4.90 -1.62
C ILE A 730 -34.26 -3.76 -2.56
N LEU A 731 -35.25 -2.95 -2.17
CA LEU A 731 -35.87 -1.95 -3.04
C LEU A 731 -35.06 -0.69 -3.25
#